data_AF-A0A9D1PWK3-F1
#
_entry.id   AF-A0A9D1PWK3-F1
#
_cell.length_a   1.000
_cell.length_b   1.000
_cell.length_c   1.000
_cell.angle_alpha   90.00
_cell.angle_beta   90.00
_cell.angle_gamma   90.00
#
_symmetry.space_group_name_H-M   'P 1'
#
loop_
_entity.id
_entity.type
_entity.pdbx_description
1 polymer ?
#
loop_
_entity_poly.entity_id
_entity_poly.type
_entity_poly.pdbx_seq_one_letter_code
_entity_poly.pdbx_strand_id
1 'polypeptide(L)'
;MAFLPPHGGDTLALARRAGLTGDDACDFSSLPSLSECSGLCDFSVNVRPDGPPDYVRLALLRALSDVGRYPSPRGEEARLACARRYQLPCESVIIGNGTSEFFFALARVLKQRGCPCAAIPEPAFGEYAEACERAGLETRHPACTLVPTRRRYSSASERTLLDWVLPLDELEHLPEHAALFLANPGNPAGTWLSPKDLVRLMARRPDLVYILDEAFMLYVCPDDRSFLPLLAAHLNKDRHSPLPAELSLCIVRSMTKFHALPGVRVGFLAATPDLAQAIDYELPCWNVNCLAIAALCALMEEGPEQKRDERTTRAANRRRRRELLEALGTLPLTPCRSAANYLLLRLDRPSPQLADRLLSDCHLAVRDCATYQGLDDGRWLRVAVRTEKDQARLIRSLQAVLVPASAQGAISDALADTAPRSLRTGRTPRRARALMLQGTSSGAGKSVLTAALCRIFRQDGLDVAPFKAQNMSLNSGVTPDGLEMGRAQILQAQAAGLVPDVRMNPVLLKPLTDKGSQVVLLGRPHATLEARAFLKERASLREPVREAYDALASEHELMILEGAGSPAEINLKQADLVNMAMARHAEARVLLVGDIDRGGVYASFLGTFMTFSKEEQALLAGFLVNRFRGDASLLQPAHDYLFRATGKPVLGVIPYMEDLGLPEEDSLQTLSCTSHRAGRPDALDMALIVLDHTANLTDMAPLCVEDDVTLRPVHKAEDLGNPDVILLPGSRSVAAAARRLQDEGLFAQIRAHAKKGGWVVGLCGGMQLMGERLSDPLHVESATTDIAGLGLLPLHTTMEEGKRLRYREHIASPCGLPACQGYEIHHGRSRLTRPVDRAALFGTGAEAAAEAGRPGTDCLGLLLGHCLGTYVHGLLDNDVFRRALLDRMRASKGLDPVGTVTPWDVDAALDRLADRVREQLDLPAIRRMLGLAQAGERA
;
A
#
# COMPACT_ATOMS: atom_id res chain seq x y z
N MET A 1 3.43 32.58 31.43
CA MET A 1 3.15 31.33 32.17
C MET A 1 1.73 30.90 31.85
N ALA A 2 1.47 29.58 31.90
CA ALA A 2 0.17 28.89 31.83
C ALA A 2 -0.39 28.53 30.44
N PHE A 3 0.00 27.35 29.93
CA PHE A 3 -0.90 26.17 29.78
C PHE A 3 -0.07 24.99 29.23
N LEU A 4 0.71 24.30 30.07
CA LEU A 4 1.05 22.91 29.78
C LEU A 4 -0.16 22.10 30.26
N PRO A 5 -0.86 21.36 29.38
CA PRO A 5 -2.00 20.58 29.83
C PRO A 5 -1.55 19.58 30.90
N PRO A 6 -2.36 19.35 31.96
CA PRO A 6 -2.05 18.41 33.03
C PRO A 6 -1.77 16.99 32.49
N HIS A 7 -2.29 16.67 31.30
CA HIS A 7 -2.03 15.43 30.57
C HIS A 7 -1.46 15.70 29.17
N GLY A 8 -0.66 14.76 28.64
CA GLY A 8 -0.22 14.80 27.24
C GLY A 8 -1.37 14.51 26.27
N GLY A 9 -1.23 14.96 25.02
CA GLY A 9 -2.13 14.59 23.92
C GLY A 9 -3.03 15.66 23.36
N ASP A 10 -2.99 16.89 23.89
CA ASP A 10 -3.58 18.04 23.22
C ASP A 10 -2.72 18.43 22.01
N THR A 11 -2.91 17.70 20.91
CA THR A 11 -2.10 17.83 19.69
C THR A 11 -2.21 19.24 19.10
N LEU A 12 -3.37 19.89 19.22
CA LEU A 12 -3.59 21.23 18.70
C LEU A 12 -2.83 22.28 19.53
N ALA A 13 -2.91 22.22 20.85
CA ALA A 13 -2.15 23.13 21.72
C ALA A 13 -0.64 22.92 21.54
N LEU A 14 -0.19 21.68 21.40
CA LEU A 14 1.21 21.35 21.11
C LEU A 14 1.66 21.88 19.75
N ALA A 15 0.84 21.74 18.70
CA ALA A 15 1.15 22.24 17.36
C ALA A 15 1.24 23.78 17.33
N ARG A 16 0.32 24.48 18.02
CA ARG A 16 0.37 25.94 18.21
C ARG A 16 1.65 26.36 18.90
N ARG A 17 2.01 25.72 20.01
CA ARG A 17 3.22 26.03 20.76
C ARG A 17 4.50 25.73 19.97
N ALA A 18 4.45 24.79 19.04
CA ALA A 18 5.52 24.47 18.12
C ALA A 18 5.58 25.38 16.88
N GLY A 19 4.66 26.35 16.74
CA GLY A 19 4.60 27.27 15.60
C GLY A 19 4.12 26.63 14.28
N LEU A 20 3.37 25.53 14.35
CA LEU A 20 2.95 24.77 13.16
C LEU A 20 1.59 25.19 12.58
N THR A 21 0.82 26.01 13.29
CA THR A 21 -0.51 26.50 12.88
C THR A 21 -0.52 28.02 12.79
N GLY A 22 -1.25 28.60 11.83
CA GLY A 22 -1.41 30.07 11.73
C GLY A 22 -2.18 30.68 12.91
N ASP A 23 -2.00 31.98 13.13
CA ASP A 23 -2.55 32.73 14.28
C ASP A 23 -4.05 33.11 14.16
N ASP A 24 -4.68 32.93 13.00
CA ASP A 24 -6.06 33.40 12.75
C ASP A 24 -7.13 32.44 13.29
N ALA A 25 -7.49 32.60 14.57
CA ALA A 25 -8.39 31.71 15.32
C ALA A 25 -9.87 32.15 15.37
N CYS A 26 -10.39 32.94 14.42
CA CYS A 26 -11.76 33.49 14.51
C CYS A 26 -12.77 33.02 13.46
N ASP A 27 -12.41 32.16 12.51
CA ASP A 27 -13.36 31.63 11.53
C ASP A 27 -13.62 30.13 11.75
N PHE A 28 -14.79 29.81 12.32
CA PHE A 28 -15.24 28.43 12.58
C PHE A 28 -15.38 27.59 11.29
N SER A 29 -15.45 28.22 10.11
CA SER A 29 -15.41 27.52 8.82
C SER A 29 -14.01 27.04 8.42
N SER A 30 -12.99 27.48 9.16
CA SER A 30 -11.56 27.18 8.98
C SER A 30 -10.92 26.56 10.23
N LEU A 31 -11.64 25.68 10.93
CA LEU A 31 -11.02 24.89 12.01
C LEU A 31 -9.77 24.18 11.45
N PRO A 32 -8.57 24.35 12.08
CA PRO A 32 -7.35 23.69 11.63
C PRO A 32 -7.61 22.22 11.43
N SER A 33 -7.44 21.76 10.20
CA SER A 33 -7.59 20.33 9.94
C SER A 33 -6.48 19.59 10.71
N LEU A 34 -6.74 18.39 11.22
CA LEU A 34 -5.68 17.54 11.79
C LEU A 34 -4.49 17.31 10.81
N SER A 35 -4.67 17.67 9.54
CA SER A 35 -3.62 17.68 8.51
C SER A 35 -2.57 18.79 8.70
N GLU A 36 -2.92 19.93 9.31
CA GLU A 36 -1.99 21.03 9.66
C GLU A 36 -1.08 20.65 10.85
N CYS A 37 -1.51 19.70 11.69
CA CYS A 37 -0.68 19.13 12.76
C CYS A 37 0.35 18.10 12.25
N SER A 38 0.43 17.82 10.94
CA SER A 38 1.22 16.72 10.37
C SER A 38 2.74 16.80 10.60
N GLY A 39 3.27 17.97 10.96
CA GLY A 39 4.67 18.15 11.33
C GLY A 39 5.04 17.64 12.74
N LEU A 40 4.05 17.50 13.64
CA LEU A 40 4.27 17.15 15.05
C LEU A 40 4.37 15.64 15.25
N CYS A 41 5.43 15.18 15.91
CA CYS A 41 5.56 13.79 16.35
C CYS A 41 5.29 13.69 17.86
N ASP A 42 4.16 13.09 18.25
CA ASP A 42 3.73 13.06 19.66
C ASP A 42 4.08 11.74 20.37
N PHE A 43 5.13 11.76 21.17
CA PHE A 43 5.54 10.71 22.10
C PHE A 43 4.96 10.88 23.51
N SER A 44 4.23 11.96 23.79
CA SER A 44 3.68 12.25 25.12
C SER A 44 2.49 11.36 25.47
N VAL A 45 1.81 10.78 24.46
CA VAL A 45 0.62 9.93 24.63
C VAL A 45 0.91 8.46 24.35
N ASN A 46 0.49 7.61 25.28
CA ASN A 46 0.72 6.17 25.24
C ASN A 46 -0.39 5.43 24.46
N VAL A 47 -0.54 5.69 23.17
CA VAL A 47 -1.54 5.02 22.31
C VAL A 47 -0.84 4.16 21.26
N ARG A 48 -1.43 3.01 20.90
CA ARG A 48 -0.98 2.19 19.77
C ARG A 48 -0.80 3.07 18.52
N PRO A 49 0.38 3.09 17.87
CA PRO A 49 0.65 3.99 16.76
C PRO A 49 -0.10 3.61 15.47
N ASP A 50 -0.49 2.34 15.33
CA ASP A 50 -1.11 1.79 14.11
C ASP A 50 -2.59 2.22 13.91
N GLY A 51 -3.18 2.93 14.87
CA GLY A 51 -4.60 3.31 14.86
C GLY A 51 -5.54 2.16 15.25
N PRO A 52 -6.87 2.40 15.30
CA PRO A 52 -7.84 1.37 15.70
C PRO A 52 -7.89 0.22 14.70
N PRO A 53 -8.16 -1.02 15.15
CA PRO A 53 -8.25 -2.17 14.26
C PRO A 53 -9.49 -2.08 13.34
N ASP A 54 -9.43 -2.76 12.19
CA ASP A 54 -10.42 -2.61 11.11
C ASP A 54 -11.83 -3.05 11.53
N TYR A 55 -11.99 -4.17 12.24
CA TYR A 55 -13.29 -4.60 12.77
C TYR A 55 -13.95 -3.55 13.69
N VAL A 56 -13.16 -2.80 14.47
CA VAL A 56 -13.69 -1.69 15.27
C VAL A 56 -14.05 -0.50 14.39
N ARG A 57 -13.21 -0.15 13.39
CA ARG A 57 -13.54 0.92 12.43
C ARG A 57 -14.86 0.62 11.70
N LEU A 58 -15.09 -0.63 11.32
CA LEU A 58 -16.34 -1.07 10.69
C LEU A 58 -17.54 -1.00 11.65
N ALA A 59 -17.36 -1.38 12.93
CA ALA A 59 -18.39 -1.23 13.94
C ALA A 59 -18.77 0.25 14.14
N LEU A 60 -17.77 1.14 14.22
CA LEU A 60 -17.97 2.58 14.30
C LEU A 60 -18.71 3.12 13.07
N LEU A 61 -18.30 2.70 11.86
CA LEU A 61 -18.96 3.10 10.62
C LEU A 61 -20.44 2.72 10.59
N ARG A 62 -20.78 1.51 11.05
CA ARG A 62 -22.18 1.07 11.15
C ARG A 62 -22.96 1.92 12.16
N ALA A 63 -22.36 2.18 13.32
CA ALA A 63 -22.96 2.93 14.41
C ALA A 63 -23.13 4.44 14.09
N LEU A 64 -22.47 4.98 13.06
CA LEU A 64 -22.71 6.36 12.62
C LEU A 64 -24.18 6.60 12.24
N SER A 65 -24.88 5.59 11.72
CA SER A 65 -26.32 5.66 11.41
C SER A 65 -27.19 5.79 12.66
N ASP A 66 -26.68 5.40 13.83
CA ASP A 66 -27.41 5.39 15.10
C ASP A 66 -27.19 6.65 15.94
N VAL A 67 -26.34 7.59 15.50
CA VAL A 67 -26.02 8.84 16.24
C VAL A 67 -27.25 9.73 16.45
N GLY A 68 -28.28 9.59 15.61
CA GLY A 68 -29.56 10.29 15.79
C GLY A 68 -30.45 9.74 16.92
N ARG A 69 -30.04 8.69 17.62
CA ARG A 69 -30.80 8.04 18.71
C ARG A 69 -30.02 8.06 20.02
N TYR A 70 -30.73 8.12 21.15
CA TYR A 70 -30.10 7.91 22.44
C TYR A 70 -29.56 6.47 22.55
N PRO A 71 -28.36 6.28 23.12
CA PRO A 71 -27.85 4.94 23.43
C PRO A 71 -28.66 4.29 24.56
N SER A 72 -28.38 3.03 24.83
CA SER A 72 -28.96 2.33 25.98
C SER A 72 -28.44 2.97 27.29
N PRO A 73 -29.29 3.23 28.29
CA PRO A 73 -28.98 4.10 29.43
C PRO A 73 -27.73 3.73 30.22
N ARG A 74 -27.35 2.46 30.25
CA ARG A 74 -26.17 1.95 30.97
C ARG A 74 -25.20 1.19 30.07
N GLY A 75 -25.37 1.30 28.76
CA GLY A 75 -24.61 0.54 27.77
C GLY A 75 -24.83 -0.97 27.92
N GLU A 76 -26.08 -1.39 28.09
CA GLU A 76 -26.51 -2.75 28.41
C GLU A 76 -25.92 -3.81 27.46
N GLU A 77 -25.83 -3.52 26.16
CA GLU A 77 -25.23 -4.39 25.16
C GLU A 77 -23.74 -4.60 25.41
N ALA A 78 -23.03 -3.51 25.68
CA ALA A 78 -21.61 -3.50 26.00
C ALA A 78 -21.32 -4.18 27.34
N ARG A 79 -22.19 -3.98 28.35
CA ARG A 79 -22.16 -4.65 29.65
C ARG A 79 -22.29 -6.16 29.49
N LEU A 80 -23.31 -6.61 28.76
CA LEU A 80 -23.53 -8.03 28.46
C LEU A 80 -22.37 -8.65 27.68
N ALA A 81 -21.80 -7.92 26.71
CA ALA A 81 -20.67 -8.40 25.93
C ALA A 81 -19.42 -8.60 26.82
N CYS A 82 -19.10 -7.64 27.68
CA CYS A 82 -17.99 -7.75 28.64
C CYS A 82 -18.22 -8.87 29.64
N ALA A 83 -19.41 -8.95 30.24
CA ALA A 83 -19.77 -9.98 31.20
C ALA A 83 -19.60 -11.39 30.60
N ARG A 84 -20.07 -11.59 29.36
CA ARG A 84 -19.92 -12.86 28.65
C ARG A 84 -18.46 -13.19 28.34
N ARG A 85 -17.69 -12.23 27.82
CA ARG A 85 -16.28 -12.40 27.43
C ARG A 85 -15.36 -12.79 28.58
N TYR A 86 -15.65 -12.27 29.78
CA TYR A 86 -14.84 -12.51 30.98
C TYR A 86 -15.50 -13.44 31.99
N GLN A 87 -16.67 -14.00 31.68
CA GLN A 87 -17.45 -14.88 32.57
C GLN A 87 -17.76 -14.22 33.93
N LEU A 88 -18.03 -12.91 33.90
CA LEU A 88 -18.40 -12.12 35.08
C LEU A 88 -19.93 -12.05 35.20
N PRO A 89 -20.48 -11.96 36.44
CA PRO A 89 -21.87 -11.56 36.63
C PRO A 89 -22.14 -10.19 36.00
N CYS A 90 -23.29 -10.00 35.36
CA CYS A 90 -23.58 -8.78 34.59
C CYS A 90 -23.67 -7.54 35.47
N GLU A 91 -24.21 -7.68 36.68
CA GLU A 91 -24.31 -6.66 37.72
C GLU A 91 -22.94 -6.21 38.27
N SER A 92 -21.90 -7.01 38.04
CA SER A 92 -20.53 -6.72 38.45
C SER A 92 -19.75 -5.93 37.40
N VAL A 93 -20.37 -5.60 36.26
CA VAL A 93 -19.73 -4.92 35.12
C VAL A 93 -20.39 -3.58 34.85
N ILE A 94 -19.58 -2.53 34.74
CA ILE A 94 -20.03 -1.15 34.51
C ILE A 94 -19.31 -0.58 33.31
N ILE A 95 -20.02 0.13 32.43
CA ILE A 95 -19.46 0.78 31.25
C ILE A 95 -19.31 2.27 31.51
N GLY A 96 -18.19 2.84 31.09
CA GLY A 96 -17.82 4.22 31.42
C GLY A 96 -17.26 4.99 30.23
N ASN A 97 -17.38 6.31 30.30
CA ASN A 97 -16.92 7.28 29.31
C ASN A 97 -15.39 7.46 29.36
N GLY A 98 -14.67 6.35 29.14
CA GLY A 98 -13.28 6.20 29.52
C GLY A 98 -13.12 5.89 31.01
N THR A 99 -11.88 5.58 31.41
CA THR A 99 -11.60 5.09 32.77
C THR A 99 -11.60 6.19 33.83
N SER A 100 -11.31 7.43 33.44
CA SER A 100 -11.31 8.60 34.34
C SER A 100 -12.64 8.77 35.07
N GLU A 101 -13.76 8.57 34.38
CA GLU A 101 -15.11 8.69 34.96
C GLU A 101 -15.28 7.77 36.19
N PHE A 102 -14.73 6.55 36.13
CA PHE A 102 -14.79 5.62 37.23
C PHE A 102 -14.04 6.11 38.47
N PHE A 103 -12.86 6.73 38.33
CA PHE A 103 -12.08 7.16 39.49
C PHE A 103 -12.80 8.24 40.29
N PHE A 104 -13.46 9.20 39.61
CA PHE A 104 -14.27 10.22 40.28
C PHE A 104 -15.52 9.64 40.95
N ALA A 105 -16.21 8.69 40.31
CA ALA A 105 -17.34 8.01 40.92
C ALA A 105 -16.90 7.18 42.14
N LEU A 106 -15.82 6.42 41.99
CA LEU A 106 -15.25 5.58 43.03
C LEU A 106 -14.80 6.38 44.25
N ALA A 107 -14.14 7.52 44.07
CA ALA A 107 -13.74 8.38 45.18
C ALA A 107 -14.95 8.87 46.01
N ARG A 108 -16.06 9.22 45.36
CA ARG A 108 -17.31 9.58 46.05
C ARG A 108 -17.92 8.39 46.79
N VAL A 109 -18.01 7.22 46.15
CA VAL A 109 -18.49 5.99 46.78
C VAL A 109 -17.67 5.64 48.02
N LEU A 110 -16.34 5.70 47.91
CA LEU A 110 -15.42 5.41 49.02
C LEU A 110 -15.65 6.38 50.18
N LYS A 111 -15.79 7.69 49.90
CA LYS A 111 -16.08 8.69 50.92
C LYS A 111 -17.42 8.44 51.61
N GLN A 112 -18.48 8.18 50.85
CA GLN A 112 -19.82 7.91 51.38
C GLN A 112 -19.86 6.65 52.26
N ARG A 113 -19.02 5.65 51.94
CA ARG A 113 -18.85 4.42 52.73
C ARG A 113 -17.95 4.58 53.95
N GLY A 114 -17.47 5.79 54.24
CA GLY A 114 -16.63 6.06 55.40
C GLY A 114 -15.20 5.52 55.28
N CYS A 115 -14.68 5.35 54.05
CA CYS A 115 -13.29 4.97 53.84
C CYS A 115 -12.35 5.96 54.55
N PRO A 116 -11.43 5.51 55.42
CA PRO A 116 -10.61 6.39 56.23
C PRO A 116 -9.59 7.17 55.40
N CYS A 117 -8.98 6.53 54.40
CA CYS A 117 -8.04 7.16 53.47
C CYS A 117 -7.86 6.32 52.20
N ALA A 118 -7.35 6.96 51.13
CA ALA A 118 -6.90 6.32 49.90
C ALA A 118 -5.37 6.37 49.80
N ALA A 119 -4.74 5.20 49.78
CA ALA A 119 -3.32 5.03 49.54
C ALA A 119 -3.00 4.94 48.04
N ILE A 120 -2.07 5.78 47.59
CA ILE A 120 -1.63 5.90 46.19
C ILE A 120 -0.10 5.79 46.16
N PRO A 121 0.48 4.62 45.88
CA PRO A 121 1.93 4.46 45.84
C PRO A 121 2.56 5.23 44.67
N GLU A 122 3.43 6.20 44.97
CA GLU A 122 4.01 7.13 44.00
C GLU A 122 5.33 6.59 43.39
N PRO A 123 5.64 6.90 42.11
CA PRO A 123 4.90 7.79 41.21
C PRO A 123 3.69 7.10 40.54
N ALA A 124 2.53 7.76 40.61
CA ALA A 124 1.24 7.24 40.15
C ALA A 124 0.51 8.20 39.21
N PHE A 125 -0.61 7.75 38.63
CA PHE A 125 -1.44 8.59 37.78
C PHE A 125 -2.17 9.64 38.61
N GLY A 126 -1.93 10.92 38.31
CA GLY A 126 -2.39 12.04 39.14
C GLY A 126 -3.91 12.15 39.33
N GLU A 127 -4.73 11.66 38.39
CA GLU A 127 -6.19 11.74 38.54
C GLU A 127 -6.73 10.92 39.73
N TYR A 128 -5.97 9.95 40.25
CA TYR A 128 -6.40 9.20 41.45
C TYR A 128 -6.48 10.13 42.67
N ALA A 129 -5.41 10.91 42.90
CA ALA A 129 -5.34 11.85 44.00
C ALA A 129 -6.35 12.97 43.81
N GLU A 130 -6.42 13.53 42.60
CA GLU A 130 -7.40 14.57 42.25
C GLU A 130 -8.85 14.12 42.48
N ALA A 131 -9.20 12.89 42.09
CA ALA A 131 -10.53 12.34 42.32
C ALA A 131 -10.85 12.24 43.82
N CYS A 132 -9.89 11.78 44.63
CA CYS A 132 -10.03 11.68 46.09
C CYS A 132 -10.18 13.06 46.75
N GLU A 133 -9.31 14.01 46.39
CA GLU A 133 -9.35 15.39 46.89
C GLU A 133 -10.70 16.06 46.59
N ARG A 134 -11.21 15.93 45.35
CA ARG A 134 -12.52 16.48 44.98
C ARG A 134 -13.69 15.82 45.70
N ALA A 135 -13.55 14.56 46.12
CA ALA A 135 -14.52 13.87 46.96
C ALA A 135 -14.35 14.18 48.46
N GLY A 136 -13.30 14.89 48.87
CA GLY A 136 -12.94 15.11 50.27
C GLY A 136 -12.47 13.85 50.99
N LEU A 137 -11.88 12.89 50.27
CA LEU A 137 -11.27 11.68 50.80
C LEU A 137 -9.78 11.93 51.07
N GLU A 138 -9.32 11.65 52.29
CA GLU A 138 -7.90 11.80 52.67
C GLU A 138 -7.02 10.88 51.81
N THR A 139 -5.92 11.39 51.28
CA THR A 139 -4.94 10.61 50.51
C THR A 139 -3.66 10.37 51.29
N ARG A 140 -3.06 9.20 51.10
CA ARG A 140 -1.71 8.85 51.56
C ARG A 140 -0.87 8.47 50.34
N HIS A 141 0.38 8.91 50.30
CA HIS A 141 1.24 8.75 49.12
C HIS A 141 2.53 7.95 49.46
N PRO A 142 2.44 6.63 49.69
CA PRO A 142 3.62 5.80 49.95
C PRO A 142 4.66 5.90 48.82
N ALA A 143 5.93 6.05 49.15
CA ALA A 143 6.97 6.26 48.13
C ALA A 143 7.53 4.93 47.62
N CYS A 144 7.36 4.63 46.32
CA CYS A 144 8.03 3.47 45.73
C CYS A 144 9.55 3.66 45.71
N THR A 145 10.30 2.57 45.85
CA THR A 145 11.76 2.59 45.82
C THR A 145 12.28 2.28 44.42
N LEU A 146 13.18 3.13 43.91
CA LEU A 146 13.84 2.91 42.63
C LEU A 146 15.11 2.06 42.81
N VAL A 147 15.20 0.93 42.11
CA VAL A 147 16.34 -0.01 42.22
C VAL A 147 16.94 -0.35 40.85
N PRO A 148 18.26 -0.56 40.75
CA PRO A 148 18.87 -1.12 39.55
C PRO A 148 18.44 -2.58 39.33
N THR A 149 18.21 -2.95 38.07
CA THR A 149 17.97 -4.35 37.67
C THR A 149 19.29 -5.07 37.36
N ARG A 150 19.21 -6.39 37.17
CA ARG A 150 20.31 -7.19 36.61
C ARG A 150 20.38 -7.19 35.07
N ARG A 151 19.45 -6.50 34.38
CA ARG A 151 19.33 -6.58 32.92
C ARG A 151 19.95 -5.34 32.26
N ARG A 152 20.92 -5.55 31.38
CA ARG A 152 21.39 -4.49 30.45
C ARG A 152 20.28 -4.16 29.45
N TYR A 153 20.20 -2.89 29.08
CA TYR A 153 19.13 -2.42 28.17
C TYR A 153 19.57 -2.29 26.72
N SER A 154 20.87 -2.28 26.45
CA SER A 154 21.45 -2.32 25.11
C SER A 154 22.74 -3.14 25.15
N SER A 155 23.08 -3.81 24.04
CA SER A 155 24.37 -4.50 23.88
C SER A 155 25.55 -3.53 23.93
N ALA A 156 25.34 -2.28 23.52
CA ALA A 156 26.34 -1.22 23.52
C ALA A 156 26.48 -0.51 24.89
N SER A 157 25.59 -0.78 25.85
CA SER A 157 25.57 -0.08 27.15
C SER A 157 26.08 -0.98 28.28
N GLU A 158 26.91 -0.42 29.15
CA GLU A 158 27.33 -1.07 30.40
C GLU A 158 26.29 -0.93 31.52
N ARG A 159 25.28 -0.07 31.34
CA ARG A 159 24.26 0.24 32.36
C ARG A 159 23.09 -0.74 32.32
N THR A 160 22.46 -0.93 33.48
CA THR A 160 21.25 -1.75 33.63
C THR A 160 19.99 -0.90 33.65
N LEU A 161 18.83 -1.52 33.39
CA LEU A 161 17.53 -0.88 33.57
C LEU A 161 17.28 -0.56 35.05
N LEU A 162 16.41 0.42 35.30
CA LEU A 162 15.85 0.69 36.63
C LEU A 162 14.48 0.01 36.79
N ASP A 163 14.08 -0.31 38.02
CA ASP A 163 12.75 -0.85 38.35
C ASP A 163 12.19 -0.12 39.59
N TRP A 164 10.88 0.04 39.66
CA TRP A 164 10.21 0.60 40.84
C TRP A 164 9.62 -0.53 41.67
N VAL A 165 9.87 -0.50 42.97
CA VAL A 165 9.42 -1.49 43.95
C VAL A 165 8.38 -0.85 44.87
N LEU A 166 7.24 -1.53 45.02
CA LEU A 166 6.19 -1.10 45.94
C LEU A 166 6.70 -1.10 47.40
N PRO A 167 6.33 -0.09 48.21
CA PRO A 167 6.72 -0.02 49.61
C PRO A 167 5.81 -0.92 50.46
N LEU A 168 6.03 -2.24 50.40
CA LEU A 168 5.16 -3.21 51.08
C LEU A 168 5.02 -2.94 52.59
N ASP A 169 6.11 -2.53 53.24
CA ASP A 169 6.11 -2.23 54.68
C ASP A 169 5.18 -1.05 55.01
N GLU A 170 5.14 0.00 54.20
CA GLU A 170 4.21 1.13 54.40
C GLU A 170 2.75 0.72 54.17
N LEU A 171 2.51 -0.16 53.20
CA LEU A 171 1.18 -0.68 52.90
C LEU A 171 0.62 -1.55 54.04
N GLU A 172 1.49 -2.23 54.80
CA GLU A 172 1.08 -3.03 55.96
C GLU A 172 0.51 -2.18 57.10
N HIS A 173 0.85 -0.89 57.19
CA HIS A 173 0.41 0.03 58.24
C HIS A 173 -0.85 0.85 57.88
N LEU A 174 -1.48 0.57 56.73
CA LEU A 174 -2.73 1.23 56.35
C LEU A 174 -3.87 0.86 57.31
N PRO A 175 -4.79 1.78 57.64
CA PRO A 175 -5.94 1.45 58.48
C PRO A 175 -6.87 0.47 57.77
N GLU A 176 -7.66 -0.27 58.55
CA GLU A 176 -8.69 -1.18 58.01
C GLU A 176 -9.66 -0.41 57.10
N HIS A 177 -10.12 -1.06 56.03
CA HIS A 177 -11.02 -0.48 55.02
C HIS A 177 -10.46 0.72 54.23
N ALA A 178 -9.16 1.03 54.35
CA ALA A 178 -8.52 1.97 53.45
C ALA A 178 -8.59 1.49 51.99
N ALA A 179 -8.64 2.44 51.06
CA ALA A 179 -8.59 2.16 49.64
C ALA A 179 -7.13 2.14 49.16
N LEU A 180 -6.75 1.16 48.33
CA LEU A 180 -5.43 1.07 47.74
C LEU A 180 -5.53 1.11 46.21
N PHE A 181 -5.07 2.22 45.62
CA PHE A 181 -5.02 2.41 44.17
C PHE A 181 -3.71 1.85 43.62
N LEU A 182 -3.80 0.89 42.69
CA LEU A 182 -2.65 0.28 42.03
C LEU A 182 -2.86 0.21 40.53
N ALA A 183 -2.05 0.96 39.79
CA ALA A 183 -1.94 0.78 38.35
C ALA A 183 -1.02 -0.41 38.04
N ASN A 184 -1.48 -1.35 37.22
CA ASN A 184 -0.73 -2.53 36.83
C ASN A 184 -0.92 -2.87 35.33
N PRO A 185 0.02 -2.50 34.43
CA PRO A 185 1.27 -1.80 34.71
C PRO A 185 1.11 -0.35 35.20
N GLY A 186 2.00 0.09 36.10
CA GLY A 186 1.97 1.42 36.71
C GLY A 186 2.30 2.55 35.74
N ASN A 187 1.62 3.70 35.82
CA ASN A 187 1.90 4.90 35.02
C ASN A 187 2.38 6.04 35.94
N PRO A 188 3.61 6.56 35.79
CA PRO A 188 4.49 6.48 34.62
C PRO A 188 5.57 5.38 34.70
N ALA A 189 5.66 4.67 35.82
CA ALA A 189 6.76 3.76 36.14
C ALA A 189 6.95 2.59 35.15
N GLY A 190 5.88 2.08 34.57
CA GLY A 190 5.86 0.90 33.69
C GLY A 190 5.94 -0.46 34.42
N THR A 191 6.06 -0.44 35.76
CA THR A 191 6.19 -1.62 36.61
C THR A 191 4.98 -2.55 36.48
N TRP A 192 5.24 -3.85 36.44
CA TRP A 192 4.20 -4.88 36.39
C TRP A 192 4.36 -5.88 37.53
N LEU A 193 3.28 -6.10 38.27
CA LEU A 193 3.13 -7.11 39.31
C LEU A 193 2.40 -8.32 38.74
N SER A 194 2.92 -9.52 39.02
CA SER A 194 2.26 -10.73 38.55
C SER A 194 0.94 -10.96 39.31
N PRO A 195 -0.05 -11.67 38.72
CA PRO A 195 -1.27 -12.02 39.44
C PRO A 195 -0.99 -12.76 40.76
N LYS A 196 0.09 -13.56 40.82
CA LYS A 196 0.50 -14.25 42.05
C LYS A 196 0.94 -13.28 43.15
N ASP A 197 1.65 -12.20 42.79
CA ASP A 197 2.11 -11.22 43.77
C ASP A 197 0.96 -10.35 44.28
N LEU A 198 0.01 -10.00 43.39
CA LEU A 198 -1.23 -9.32 43.79
C LEU A 198 -2.09 -10.19 44.71
N VAL A 199 -2.26 -11.47 44.42
CA VAL A 199 -2.96 -12.42 45.31
C VAL A 199 -2.29 -12.47 46.68
N ARG A 200 -0.95 -12.54 46.75
CA ARG A 200 -0.21 -12.52 48.03
C ARG A 200 -0.44 -11.23 48.82
N LEU A 201 -0.47 -10.09 48.13
CA LEU A 201 -0.77 -8.79 48.75
C LEU A 201 -2.19 -8.77 49.33
N MET A 202 -3.18 -9.19 48.53
CA MET A 202 -4.58 -9.25 48.93
C MET A 202 -4.85 -10.25 50.06
N ALA A 203 -4.13 -11.38 50.09
CA ALA A 203 -4.24 -12.35 51.16
C ALA A 203 -3.67 -11.84 52.50
N ARG A 204 -2.70 -10.91 52.46
CA ARG A 204 -2.13 -10.30 53.68
C ARG A 204 -3.00 -9.20 54.26
N ARG A 205 -3.74 -8.47 53.41
CA ARG A 205 -4.58 -7.33 53.78
C ARG A 205 -5.98 -7.42 53.15
N PRO A 206 -6.75 -8.49 53.45
CA PRO A 206 -8.08 -8.70 52.86
C PRO A 206 -9.09 -7.62 53.27
N ASP A 207 -8.80 -6.87 54.34
CA ASP A 207 -9.59 -5.79 54.91
C ASP A 207 -9.61 -4.50 54.08
N LEU A 208 -8.66 -4.36 53.13
CA LEU A 208 -8.54 -3.19 52.26
C LEU A 208 -9.51 -3.24 51.07
N VAL A 209 -9.84 -2.06 50.53
CA VAL A 209 -10.53 -1.92 49.25
C VAL A 209 -9.50 -1.76 48.15
N TYR A 210 -9.42 -2.71 47.22
CA TYR A 210 -8.43 -2.69 46.14
C TYR A 210 -8.99 -2.09 44.86
N ILE A 211 -8.27 -1.12 44.29
CA ILE A 211 -8.58 -0.50 43.01
C ILE A 211 -7.43 -0.80 42.06
N LEU A 212 -7.60 -1.80 41.20
CA LEU A 212 -6.61 -2.20 40.20
C LEU A 212 -6.90 -1.51 38.86
N ASP A 213 -6.05 -0.58 38.45
CA ASP A 213 -6.08 0.00 37.11
C ASP A 213 -5.25 -0.84 36.13
N GLU A 214 -5.93 -1.60 35.28
CA GLU A 214 -5.35 -2.46 34.26
C GLU A 214 -5.38 -1.81 32.85
N ALA A 215 -5.36 -0.48 32.75
CA ALA A 215 -5.42 0.27 31.48
C ALA A 215 -4.35 -0.15 30.43
N PHE A 216 -3.21 -0.69 30.87
CA PHE A 216 -2.12 -1.15 29.98
C PHE A 216 -1.95 -2.67 29.94
N MET A 217 -2.81 -3.45 30.61
CA MET A 217 -2.62 -4.90 30.82
C MET A 217 -2.52 -5.70 29.51
N LEU A 218 -3.29 -5.31 28.47
CA LEU A 218 -3.27 -5.98 27.17
C LEU A 218 -1.92 -5.92 26.44
N TYR A 219 -1.01 -5.00 26.82
CA TYR A 219 0.37 -5.00 26.31
C TYR A 219 1.26 -6.07 26.97
N VAL A 220 0.91 -6.48 28.18
CA VAL A 220 1.68 -7.42 28.99
C VAL A 220 1.37 -8.86 28.58
N CYS A 221 0.10 -9.24 28.68
CA CYS A 221 -0.39 -10.59 28.47
C CYS A 221 -1.77 -10.58 27.77
N PRO A 222 -2.22 -11.72 27.22
CA PRO A 222 -3.62 -11.92 26.87
C PRO A 222 -4.49 -11.98 28.13
N ASP A 223 -5.80 -11.75 27.96
CA ASP A 223 -6.73 -11.60 29.09
C ASP A 223 -6.84 -12.80 30.02
N ASP A 224 -6.66 -14.01 29.48
CA ASP A 224 -6.66 -15.27 30.25
C ASP A 224 -5.57 -15.31 31.34
N ARG A 225 -4.60 -14.41 31.27
CA ARG A 225 -3.49 -14.26 32.23
C ARG A 225 -3.49 -12.93 32.97
N SER A 226 -4.58 -12.17 32.85
CA SER A 226 -4.78 -10.94 33.63
C SER A 226 -5.47 -11.22 34.97
N PHE A 227 -5.86 -10.19 35.73
CA PHE A 227 -6.54 -10.39 37.00
C PHE A 227 -8.06 -10.65 36.86
N LEU A 228 -8.68 -10.30 35.72
CA LEU A 228 -10.11 -10.49 35.48
C LEU A 228 -10.60 -11.95 35.65
N PRO A 229 -9.91 -12.99 35.13
CA PRO A 229 -10.33 -14.38 35.35
C PRO A 229 -10.33 -14.79 36.83
N LEU A 230 -9.44 -14.24 37.65
CA LEU A 230 -9.41 -14.52 39.09
C LEU A 230 -10.61 -13.87 39.79
N LEU A 231 -10.97 -12.64 39.40
CA LEU A 231 -12.19 -12.00 39.88
C LEU A 231 -13.43 -12.81 39.44
N ALA A 232 -13.51 -13.23 38.18
CA ALA A 232 -14.62 -14.05 37.69
C ALA A 232 -14.78 -15.36 38.46
N ALA A 233 -13.69 -16.10 38.70
CA ALA A 233 -13.72 -17.31 39.50
C ALA A 233 -14.21 -17.04 40.95
N HIS A 234 -13.75 -15.94 41.55
CA HIS A 234 -14.18 -15.52 42.88
C HIS A 234 -15.68 -15.16 42.94
N LEU A 235 -16.18 -14.36 42.00
CA LEU A 235 -17.58 -13.93 41.96
C LEU A 235 -18.54 -15.09 41.68
N ASN A 236 -18.10 -16.07 40.88
CA ASN A 236 -18.87 -17.29 40.60
C ASN A 236 -18.75 -18.35 41.72
N LYS A 237 -18.11 -18.02 42.85
CA LYS A 237 -17.93 -18.90 44.01
C LYS A 237 -17.22 -20.23 43.67
N ASP A 238 -16.23 -20.16 42.78
CA ASP A 238 -15.35 -21.30 42.50
C ASP A 238 -14.57 -21.70 43.76
N ARG A 239 -14.64 -22.98 44.13
CA ARG A 239 -13.96 -23.55 45.31
C ARG A 239 -12.43 -23.41 45.25
N HIS A 240 -11.88 -23.19 44.06
CA HIS A 240 -10.44 -23.03 43.85
C HIS A 240 -9.99 -21.58 43.70
N SER A 241 -10.88 -20.60 43.93
CA SER A 241 -10.48 -19.19 43.90
C SER A 241 -9.42 -18.90 44.96
N PRO A 242 -8.27 -18.28 44.60
CA PRO A 242 -7.21 -17.95 45.54
C PRO A 242 -7.47 -16.62 46.27
N LEU A 243 -8.60 -15.95 46.02
CA LEU A 243 -8.94 -14.65 46.60
C LEU A 243 -9.71 -14.80 47.91
N PRO A 244 -9.43 -13.97 48.94
CA PRO A 244 -10.17 -13.98 50.21
C PRO A 244 -11.67 -13.73 50.00
N ALA A 245 -12.53 -14.39 50.80
CA ALA A 245 -14.00 -14.31 50.66
C ALA A 245 -14.56 -12.89 50.87
N GLU A 246 -13.95 -12.11 51.77
CA GLU A 246 -14.41 -10.78 52.16
C GLU A 246 -13.76 -9.64 51.36
N LEU A 247 -13.04 -9.98 50.28
CA LEU A 247 -12.27 -9.02 49.50
C LEU A 247 -13.19 -7.99 48.83
N SER A 248 -12.88 -6.69 48.98
CA SER A 248 -13.49 -5.63 48.18
C SER A 248 -12.53 -5.22 47.05
N LEU A 249 -12.91 -5.51 45.81
CA LEU A 249 -12.02 -5.34 44.66
C LEU A 249 -12.76 -4.73 43.47
N CYS A 250 -12.09 -3.80 42.81
CA CYS A 250 -12.47 -3.21 41.53
C CYS A 250 -11.29 -3.29 40.56
N ILE A 251 -11.55 -3.72 39.32
CA ILE A 251 -10.60 -3.76 38.21
C ILE A 251 -11.11 -2.83 37.11
N VAL A 252 -10.28 -1.87 36.71
CA VAL A 252 -10.58 -0.89 35.67
C VAL A 252 -9.86 -1.25 34.38
N ARG A 253 -10.58 -1.23 33.25
CA ARG A 253 -10.04 -1.53 31.91
C ARG A 253 -10.30 -0.40 30.93
N SER A 254 -9.22 0.05 30.29
CA SER A 254 -9.25 1.10 29.27
C SER A 254 -9.15 0.51 27.87
N MET A 255 -10.04 0.90 26.96
CA MET A 255 -9.89 0.57 25.53
C MET A 255 -9.12 1.66 24.77
N THR A 256 -8.74 2.74 25.46
CA THR A 256 -8.19 3.94 24.81
C THR A 256 -6.76 3.76 24.30
N LYS A 257 -5.96 2.89 24.95
CA LYS A 257 -4.52 2.77 24.72
C LYS A 257 -4.19 1.68 23.70
N PHE A 258 -4.48 0.43 24.06
CA PHE A 258 -4.17 -0.76 23.27
C PHE A 258 -4.93 -0.81 21.93
N HIS A 259 -6.21 -0.42 21.95
CA HIS A 259 -7.07 -0.42 20.75
C HIS A 259 -7.12 0.93 20.03
N ALA A 260 -6.34 1.93 20.49
CA ALA A 260 -6.28 3.26 19.89
C ALA A 260 -7.64 3.97 19.74
N LEU A 261 -8.46 3.91 20.81
CA LEU A 261 -9.76 4.57 20.90
C LEU A 261 -9.80 5.76 21.89
N PRO A 262 -8.77 6.62 22.01
CA PRO A 262 -8.75 7.67 23.02
C PRO A 262 -9.80 8.75 22.80
N GLY A 263 -10.27 8.96 21.56
CA GLY A 263 -11.31 9.94 21.22
C GLY A 263 -12.74 9.39 21.30
N VAL A 264 -12.94 8.06 21.27
CA VAL A 264 -14.26 7.43 21.44
C VAL A 264 -14.69 7.43 22.91
N ARG A 265 -13.70 7.48 23.83
CA ARG A 265 -13.88 7.51 25.29
C ARG A 265 -14.64 6.29 25.80
N VAL A 266 -13.96 5.14 25.82
CA VAL A 266 -14.58 3.88 26.27
C VAL A 266 -13.67 3.06 27.18
N GLY A 267 -14.28 2.54 28.24
CA GLY A 267 -13.70 1.61 29.20
C GLY A 267 -14.80 0.86 29.95
N PHE A 268 -14.40 -0.16 30.69
CA PHE A 268 -15.29 -0.86 31.61
C PHE A 268 -14.61 -1.10 32.95
N LEU A 269 -15.43 -1.35 33.96
CA LEU A 269 -15.03 -1.67 35.32
C LEU A 269 -15.69 -2.99 35.70
N ALA A 270 -14.93 -3.88 36.33
CA ALA A 270 -15.43 -5.11 36.94
C ALA A 270 -15.15 -5.05 38.46
N ALA A 271 -16.18 -5.21 39.29
CA ALA A 271 -16.02 -5.09 40.75
C ALA A 271 -16.85 -6.12 41.51
N THR A 272 -16.58 -6.27 42.80
CA THR A 272 -17.45 -7.04 43.69
C THR A 272 -18.86 -6.43 43.76
N PRO A 273 -19.94 -7.24 43.91
CA PRO A 273 -21.31 -6.81 43.63
C PRO A 273 -21.73 -5.54 44.38
N ASP A 274 -21.43 -5.47 45.68
CA ASP A 274 -21.77 -4.31 46.50
C ASP A 274 -21.08 -3.03 46.00
N LEU A 275 -19.79 -3.13 45.67
CA LEU A 275 -19.02 -2.00 45.16
C LEU A 275 -19.49 -1.60 43.75
N ALA A 276 -19.76 -2.58 42.88
CA ALA A 276 -20.27 -2.36 41.53
C ALA A 276 -21.62 -1.62 41.55
N GLN A 277 -22.56 -2.06 42.40
CA GLN A 277 -23.88 -1.44 42.51
C GLN A 277 -23.79 0.03 42.93
N ALA A 278 -22.94 0.37 43.90
CA ALA A 278 -22.80 1.76 44.34
C ALA A 278 -22.13 2.65 43.29
N ILE A 279 -21.12 2.12 42.55
CA ILE A 279 -20.51 2.86 41.46
C ILE A 279 -21.52 3.08 40.32
N ASP A 280 -22.30 2.06 39.95
CA ASP A 280 -23.32 2.21 38.90
C ASP A 280 -24.36 3.26 39.33
N TYR A 281 -24.81 3.25 40.58
CA TYR A 281 -25.74 4.25 41.08
C TYR A 281 -25.20 5.70 40.97
N GLU A 282 -23.91 5.91 41.21
CA GLU A 282 -23.24 7.22 41.12
C GLU A 282 -23.04 7.73 39.68
N LEU A 283 -23.12 6.86 38.67
CA LEU A 283 -22.97 7.25 37.27
C LEU A 283 -24.31 7.72 36.68
N PRO A 284 -24.30 8.76 35.83
CA PRO A 284 -25.50 9.23 35.15
C PRO A 284 -25.96 8.23 34.08
N CYS A 285 -27.26 8.22 33.76
CA CYS A 285 -27.76 7.52 32.58
C CYS A 285 -27.20 8.16 31.30
N TRP A 286 -27.00 7.33 30.27
CA TRP A 286 -26.43 7.71 28.98
C TRP A 286 -25.03 8.33 29.07
N ASN A 287 -24.26 7.94 30.09
CA ASN A 287 -22.88 8.40 30.26
C ASN A 287 -21.98 8.01 29.06
N VAL A 288 -22.30 6.92 28.35
CA VAL A 288 -21.51 6.38 27.25
C VAL A 288 -22.26 6.55 25.92
N ASN A 289 -21.53 7.01 24.89
CA ASN A 289 -22.09 7.24 23.55
C ASN A 289 -22.27 5.92 22.75
N CYS A 290 -23.11 5.94 21.70
CA CYS A 290 -23.40 4.75 20.89
C CYS A 290 -22.17 4.19 20.16
N LEU A 291 -21.22 5.04 19.76
CA LEU A 291 -19.98 4.63 19.11
C LEU A 291 -19.08 3.84 20.08
N ALA A 292 -19.01 4.26 21.34
CA ALA A 292 -18.31 3.57 22.42
C ALA A 292 -18.94 2.20 22.71
N ILE A 293 -20.26 2.12 22.78
CA ILE A 293 -20.98 0.84 22.94
C ILE A 293 -20.65 -0.11 21.77
N ALA A 294 -20.80 0.36 20.53
CA ALA A 294 -20.52 -0.44 19.34
C ALA A 294 -19.06 -0.91 19.28
N ALA A 295 -18.10 -0.03 19.59
CA ALA A 295 -16.70 -0.37 19.65
C ALA A 295 -16.42 -1.43 20.73
N LEU A 296 -17.00 -1.30 21.92
CA LEU A 296 -16.79 -2.27 23.00
C LEU A 296 -17.40 -3.63 22.64
N CYS A 297 -18.61 -3.68 22.07
CA CYS A 297 -19.21 -4.92 21.59
C CYS A 297 -18.31 -5.64 20.58
N ALA A 298 -17.78 -4.92 19.58
CA ALA A 298 -16.90 -5.49 18.57
C ALA A 298 -15.56 -6.00 19.14
N LEU A 299 -15.04 -5.33 20.17
CA LEU A 299 -13.84 -5.77 20.91
C LEU A 299 -14.07 -7.05 21.73
N MET A 300 -15.27 -7.24 22.26
CA MET A 300 -15.61 -8.38 23.12
C MET A 300 -15.99 -9.65 22.35
N GLU A 301 -16.14 -9.59 21.02
CA GLU A 301 -16.36 -10.77 20.19
C GLU A 301 -15.16 -11.73 20.22
N GLU A 302 -15.43 -13.03 20.34
CA GLU A 302 -14.40 -14.07 20.32
C GLU A 302 -14.12 -14.60 18.91
N GLY A 303 -13.62 -13.73 18.03
CA GLY A 303 -13.27 -14.07 16.67
C GLY A 303 -11.77 -14.35 16.44
N PRO A 304 -11.41 -15.00 15.32
CA PRO A 304 -10.02 -15.15 14.91
C PRO A 304 -9.34 -13.80 14.59
N GLU A 305 -10.11 -12.78 14.21
CA GLU A 305 -9.62 -11.45 13.89
C GLU A 305 -9.11 -10.71 15.15
N GLN A 306 -9.92 -10.65 16.21
CA GLN A 306 -9.57 -10.05 17.51
C GLN A 306 -8.32 -10.72 18.09
N LYS A 307 -8.31 -12.06 18.13
CA LYS A 307 -7.17 -12.85 18.63
C LYS A 307 -5.89 -12.58 17.83
N ARG A 308 -6.01 -12.42 16.50
CA ARG A 308 -4.88 -12.07 15.63
C ARG A 308 -4.39 -10.66 15.92
N ASP A 309 -5.27 -9.65 15.95
CA ASP A 309 -4.93 -8.25 16.20
C ASP A 309 -4.20 -8.08 17.53
N GLU A 310 -4.72 -8.63 18.61
CA GLU A 310 -4.09 -8.50 19.92
C GLU A 310 -2.70 -9.15 19.94
N ARG A 311 -2.56 -10.35 19.35
CA ARG A 311 -1.28 -11.06 19.26
C ARG A 311 -0.27 -10.26 18.46
N THR A 312 -0.65 -9.73 17.30
CA THR A 312 0.24 -8.95 16.44
C THR A 312 0.62 -7.63 17.10
N THR A 313 -0.33 -6.94 17.74
CA THR A 313 -0.11 -5.68 18.45
C THR A 313 0.86 -5.86 19.62
N ARG A 314 0.66 -6.89 20.46
CA ARG A 314 1.59 -7.24 21.54
C ARG A 314 2.99 -7.55 21.03
N ALA A 315 3.09 -8.37 19.98
CA ALA A 315 4.39 -8.75 19.40
C ALA A 315 5.11 -7.53 18.80
N ALA A 316 4.39 -6.67 18.06
CA ALA A 316 4.93 -5.44 17.50
C ALA A 316 5.40 -4.48 18.59
N ASN A 317 4.62 -4.25 19.65
CA ASN A 317 5.02 -3.42 20.77
C ASN A 317 6.28 -3.94 21.47
N ARG A 318 6.37 -5.26 21.71
CA ARG A 318 7.57 -5.88 22.31
C ARG A 318 8.82 -5.67 21.45
N ARG A 319 8.69 -5.86 20.14
CA ARG A 319 9.78 -5.65 19.18
C ARG A 319 10.23 -4.18 19.15
N ARG A 320 9.28 -3.26 18.91
CA ARG A 320 9.51 -1.80 18.88
C ARG A 320 10.10 -1.28 20.18
N ARG A 321 9.64 -1.77 21.34
CA ARG A 321 10.19 -1.37 22.64
C ARG A 321 11.64 -1.85 22.83
N ARG A 322 11.98 -3.05 22.35
CA ARG A 322 13.36 -3.55 22.37
C ARG A 322 14.26 -2.70 21.49
N GLU A 323 13.82 -2.40 20.27
CA GLU A 323 14.56 -1.54 19.33
C GLU A 323 14.77 -0.13 19.91
N LEU A 324 13.75 0.45 20.55
CA LEU A 324 13.86 1.72 21.24
C LEU A 324 14.90 1.67 22.38
N LEU A 325 14.86 0.62 23.21
CA LEU A 325 15.84 0.44 24.30
C LEU A 325 17.28 0.32 23.78
N GLU A 326 17.49 -0.42 22.68
CA GLU A 326 18.80 -0.53 22.04
C GLU A 326 19.30 0.84 21.57
N ALA A 327 18.45 1.61 20.88
CA ALA A 327 18.82 2.93 20.36
C ALA A 327 19.09 3.98 21.47
N LEU A 328 18.34 3.91 22.58
CA LEU A 328 18.57 4.74 23.77
C LEU A 328 19.93 4.45 24.45
N GLY A 329 20.56 3.30 24.18
CA GLY A 329 21.89 2.91 24.68
C GLY A 329 23.02 3.90 24.38
N THR A 330 22.82 4.76 23.40
CA THR A 330 23.80 5.75 22.93
C THR A 330 23.70 7.11 23.62
N LEU A 331 22.72 7.29 24.50
CA LEU A 331 22.39 8.58 25.12
C LEU A 331 22.75 8.62 26.60
N PRO A 332 23.02 9.82 27.18
CA PRO A 332 23.35 9.99 28.59
C PRO A 332 22.09 9.92 29.48
N LEU A 333 21.44 8.76 29.47
CA LEU A 333 20.22 8.48 30.23
C LEU A 333 20.14 7.01 30.64
N THR A 334 19.19 6.70 31.52
CA THR A 334 18.90 5.35 31.98
C THR A 334 17.39 5.10 31.94
N PRO A 335 16.90 4.15 31.12
CA PRO A 335 15.48 3.79 31.07
C PRO A 335 15.03 2.95 32.28
N CYS A 336 13.79 3.15 32.71
CA CYS A 336 13.07 2.21 33.57
C CYS A 336 12.53 1.04 32.75
N ARG A 337 12.48 -0.14 33.38
CA ARG A 337 11.81 -1.32 32.83
C ARG A 337 10.31 -1.04 32.73
N SER A 338 9.74 -1.36 31.57
CA SER A 338 8.31 -1.19 31.34
C SER A 338 7.70 -2.44 30.73
N ALA A 339 6.50 -2.79 31.21
CA ALA A 339 5.65 -3.81 30.60
C ALA A 339 4.63 -3.21 29.60
N ALA A 340 4.42 -1.90 29.62
CA ALA A 340 3.44 -1.18 28.79
C ALA A 340 4.03 -0.69 27.43
N ASN A 341 3.30 0.20 26.73
CA ASN A 341 3.71 0.82 25.46
C ASN A 341 4.39 2.18 25.63
N TYR A 342 5.22 2.33 26.66
CA TYR A 342 6.01 3.54 26.93
C TYR A 342 7.21 3.18 27.80
N LEU A 343 8.16 4.10 27.89
CA LEU A 343 9.33 4.04 28.77
C LEU A 343 9.42 5.33 29.58
N LEU A 344 9.64 5.20 30.90
CA LEU A 344 10.12 6.29 31.75
C LEU A 344 11.65 6.33 31.66
N LEU A 345 12.20 7.52 31.46
CA LEU A 345 13.61 7.77 31.23
C LEU A 345 14.14 8.69 32.33
N ARG A 346 15.27 8.32 32.92
CA ARG A 346 16.02 9.15 33.86
C ARG A 346 17.26 9.74 33.19
N LEU A 347 17.36 11.05 33.14
CA LEU A 347 18.52 11.76 32.61
C LEU A 347 19.69 11.73 33.61
N ASP A 348 20.92 11.61 33.09
CA ASP A 348 22.14 11.66 33.90
C ASP A 348 22.37 13.03 34.56
N ARG A 349 21.81 14.08 33.95
CA ARG A 349 21.83 15.45 34.46
C ARG A 349 20.42 16.06 34.38
N PRO A 350 20.02 16.92 35.33
CA PRO A 350 18.74 17.61 35.26
C PRO A 350 18.67 18.49 33.99
N SER A 351 17.52 18.47 33.32
CA SER A 351 17.24 19.31 32.15
C SER A 351 15.75 19.68 32.11
N PRO A 352 15.30 20.61 32.99
CA PRO A 352 13.88 20.93 33.17
C PRO A 352 13.17 21.46 31.91
N GLN A 353 13.92 22.02 30.95
CA GLN A 353 13.37 22.60 29.71
C GLN A 353 13.52 21.65 28.50
N LEU A 354 13.88 20.39 28.72
CA LEU A 354 14.14 19.45 27.62
C LEU A 354 12.90 19.17 26.78
N ALA A 355 11.75 18.93 27.41
CA ALA A 355 10.51 18.67 26.71
C ALA A 355 10.09 19.85 25.82
N ASP A 356 10.24 21.07 26.34
CA ASP A 356 9.92 22.30 25.62
C ASP A 356 10.86 22.52 24.42
N ARG A 357 12.17 22.30 24.58
CA ARG A 357 13.14 22.40 23.48
C ARG A 357 12.89 21.36 22.38
N LEU A 358 12.57 20.12 22.74
CA LEU A 358 12.21 19.09 21.77
C LEU A 358 10.94 19.48 20.98
N LEU A 359 9.99 20.14 21.64
CA LEU A 359 8.77 20.60 21.00
C LEU A 359 9.04 21.78 20.05
N SER A 360 9.77 22.80 20.48
CA SER A 360 10.05 24.00 19.67
C SER A 360 11.03 23.72 18.53
N ASP A 361 12.12 23.03 18.83
CA ASP A 361 13.27 22.97 17.92
C ASP A 361 13.18 21.75 16.98
N CYS A 362 12.46 20.70 17.39
CA CYS A 362 12.36 19.43 16.67
C CYS A 362 10.91 19.04 16.31
N HIS A 363 9.92 19.84 16.71
CA HIS A 363 8.49 19.52 16.61
C HIS A 363 8.16 18.13 17.16
N LEU A 364 8.72 17.80 18.33
CA LEU A 364 8.58 16.51 18.98
C LEU A 364 8.06 16.69 20.41
N ALA A 365 6.87 16.17 20.68
CA ALA A 365 6.27 16.24 22.01
C ALA A 365 6.65 14.99 22.82
N VAL A 366 7.20 15.18 24.03
CA VAL A 366 7.40 14.12 25.03
C VAL A 366 6.63 14.46 26.29
N ARG A 367 6.43 13.49 27.20
CA ARG A 367 5.81 13.80 28.49
C ARG A 367 6.89 14.19 29.50
N ASP A 368 6.86 15.45 29.93
CA ASP A 368 7.56 15.88 31.14
C ASP A 368 6.91 15.24 32.38
N CYS A 369 7.74 14.60 33.20
CA CYS A 369 7.29 13.92 34.41
C CYS A 369 7.45 14.75 35.69
N ALA A 370 7.89 16.01 35.62
CA ALA A 370 8.00 16.87 36.80
C ALA A 370 6.66 17.11 37.54
N THR A 371 5.52 16.88 36.89
CA THR A 371 4.19 16.96 37.51
C THR A 371 3.83 15.72 38.35
N TYR A 372 4.63 14.65 38.29
CA TYR A 372 4.40 13.45 39.08
C TYR A 372 5.09 13.59 40.43
N GLN A 373 4.41 13.22 41.51
CA GLN A 373 4.96 13.29 42.85
C GLN A 373 6.22 12.42 42.94
N GLY A 374 7.32 13.01 43.43
CA GLY A 374 8.62 12.36 43.54
C GLY A 374 9.51 12.39 42.27
N LEU A 375 9.06 13.02 41.18
CA LEU A 375 9.80 13.11 39.90
C LEU A 375 10.10 14.56 39.45
N ASP A 376 10.06 15.52 40.36
CA ASP A 376 10.20 16.96 40.14
C ASP A 376 11.66 17.47 40.06
N ASP A 377 12.64 16.57 40.16
CA ASP A 377 14.08 16.88 40.13
C ASP A 377 14.63 17.30 38.74
N GLY A 378 13.76 17.43 37.74
CA GLY A 378 14.10 17.82 36.37
C GLY A 378 14.81 16.74 35.55
N ARG A 379 14.82 15.48 35.99
CA ARG A 379 15.51 14.37 35.29
C ARG A 379 14.59 13.41 34.56
N TRP A 380 13.27 13.56 34.65
CA TRP A 380 12.33 12.51 34.26
C TRP A 380 11.52 12.88 33.03
N LEU A 381 11.55 11.98 32.04
CA LEU A 381 10.72 12.06 30.84
C LEU A 381 10.05 10.72 30.57
N ARG A 382 8.82 10.74 30.07
CA ARG A 382 8.16 9.54 29.53
C ARG A 382 7.97 9.68 28.02
N VAL A 383 8.32 8.62 27.30
CA VAL A 383 8.12 8.50 25.85
C VAL A 383 7.31 7.25 25.51
N ALA A 384 6.36 7.38 24.59
CA ALA A 384 5.60 6.26 24.07
C ALA A 384 6.45 5.35 23.16
N VAL A 385 6.05 4.08 23.03
CA VAL A 385 6.61 3.16 22.02
C VAL A 385 5.84 3.36 20.72
N ARG A 386 6.50 3.93 19.70
CA ARG A 386 5.89 4.31 18.42
C ARG A 386 6.49 3.53 17.23
N THR A 387 6.22 3.95 16.00
CA THR A 387 6.77 3.35 14.77
C THR A 387 8.30 3.50 14.71
N GLU A 388 8.96 2.68 13.89
CA GLU A 388 10.42 2.74 13.70
C GLU A 388 10.88 4.11 13.17
N LYS A 389 10.09 4.72 12.26
CA LYS A 389 10.33 6.08 11.74
C LYS A 389 10.22 7.14 12.84
N ASP A 390 9.19 7.06 13.67
CA ASP A 390 9.02 7.98 14.80
C ASP A 390 10.17 7.84 15.80
N GLN A 391 10.57 6.60 16.13
CA GLN A 391 11.68 6.35 17.06
C GLN A 391 13.01 6.89 16.53
N ALA A 392 13.30 6.72 15.23
CA ALA A 392 14.49 7.31 14.61
C ALA A 392 14.50 8.84 14.71
N ARG A 393 13.34 9.50 14.61
CA ARG A 393 13.20 10.95 14.84
C ARG A 393 13.44 11.31 16.31
N LEU A 394 12.89 10.55 17.25
CA LEU A 394 13.12 10.74 18.69
C LEU A 394 14.60 10.67 19.04
N ILE A 395 15.29 9.62 18.61
CA ILE A 395 16.70 9.40 18.94
C ILE A 395 17.58 10.52 18.38
N ARG A 396 17.41 10.89 17.10
CA ARG A 396 18.14 12.02 16.51
C ARG A 396 17.90 13.34 17.23
N SER A 397 16.65 13.62 17.60
CA SER A 397 16.29 14.85 18.33
C SER A 397 16.90 14.88 19.73
N LEU A 398 16.85 13.76 20.47
CA LEU A 398 17.48 13.64 21.77
C LEU A 398 19.00 13.76 21.68
N GLN A 399 19.64 13.16 20.66
CA GLN A 399 21.08 13.30 20.42
C GLN A 399 21.46 14.75 20.18
N ALA A 400 20.72 15.46 19.32
CA ALA A 400 20.99 16.87 19.00
C ALA A 400 20.91 17.77 20.25
N VAL A 401 19.99 17.50 21.18
CA VAL A 401 19.76 18.36 22.36
C VAL A 401 20.58 17.93 23.58
N LEU A 402 20.87 16.64 23.76
CA LEU A 402 21.56 16.11 24.94
C LEU A 402 23.07 15.95 24.75
N VAL A 403 23.57 15.83 23.52
CA VAL A 403 24.98 15.58 23.23
C VAL A 403 25.64 16.87 22.70
N PRO A 404 26.74 17.34 23.31
CA PRO A 404 27.51 18.49 22.80
C PRO A 404 28.02 18.27 21.38
N ALA A 405 28.04 19.32 20.55
CA ALA A 405 28.47 19.27 19.14
C ALA A 405 29.84 18.60 18.92
N SER A 406 30.77 18.77 19.85
CA SER A 406 32.12 18.17 19.81
C SER A 406 32.15 16.64 19.94
N ALA A 407 31.08 16.02 20.45
CA ALA A 407 30.97 14.57 20.66
C ALA A 407 29.98 13.90 19.68
N GLN A 408 29.29 14.68 18.83
CA GLN A 408 28.27 14.17 17.91
C GLN A 408 28.86 13.26 16.80
N GLY A 409 30.09 13.53 16.34
CA GLY A 409 30.77 12.72 15.30
C GLY A 409 31.07 11.28 15.73
N ALA A 410 31.66 11.09 16.92
CA ALA A 410 31.99 9.76 17.44
C ALA A 410 30.75 8.90 17.77
N ILE A 411 29.64 9.55 18.15
CA ILE A 411 28.35 8.87 18.41
C ILE A 411 27.63 8.55 17.10
N SER A 412 27.72 9.42 16.08
CA SER A 412 27.24 9.16 14.72
C SER A 412 27.87 7.90 14.11
N ASP A 413 29.18 7.73 14.28
CA ASP A 413 29.90 6.55 13.78
C ASP A 413 29.57 5.28 14.59
N ALA A 414 29.41 5.39 15.93
CA ALA A 414 28.99 4.26 16.77
C ALA A 414 27.54 3.79 16.47
N LEU A 415 26.65 4.69 16.05
CA LEU A 415 25.30 4.35 15.57
C LEU A 415 25.33 3.57 14.25
N ALA A 416 26.29 3.85 13.37
CA ALA A 416 26.43 3.15 12.10
C ALA A 416 26.78 1.65 12.31
N ASP A 417 27.55 1.32 13.35
CA ASP A 417 27.96 -0.06 13.64
C ASP A 417 27.03 -0.82 14.59
N THR A 418 26.33 -0.15 15.51
CA THR A 418 25.53 -0.82 16.56
C THR A 418 24.01 -0.69 16.42
N ALA A 419 23.48 0.25 15.64
CA ALA A 419 22.03 0.42 15.49
C ALA A 419 21.40 -0.67 14.56
N PRO A 420 20.09 -0.95 14.67
CA PRO A 420 19.35 -1.72 13.66
C PRO A 420 19.60 -1.20 12.24
N ARG A 421 19.59 -2.06 11.20
CA ARG A 421 19.84 -1.69 9.78
C ARG A 421 19.10 -0.41 9.33
N SER A 422 17.92 -0.15 9.87
CA SER A 422 17.09 1.04 9.59
C SER A 422 17.67 2.38 10.06
N LEU A 423 18.65 2.38 10.96
CA LEU A 423 19.30 3.57 11.54
C LEU A 423 20.73 3.78 11.02
N ARG A 424 21.28 2.83 10.24
CA ARG A 424 22.69 2.83 9.80
C ARG A 424 22.99 3.72 8.58
N THR A 425 21.99 4.23 7.87
CA THR A 425 22.21 5.05 6.68
C THR A 425 22.42 6.53 7.07
N GLY A 426 23.56 6.81 7.70
CA GLY A 426 24.02 8.16 8.08
C GLY A 426 24.46 9.06 6.93
N ARG A 427 24.44 8.55 5.70
CA ARG A 427 24.22 9.35 4.49
C ARG A 427 22.88 8.90 3.95
N THR A 428 21.85 9.72 4.04
CA THR A 428 20.68 9.52 3.19
C THR A 428 21.21 9.50 1.76
N PRO A 429 21.13 8.37 1.02
CA PRO A 429 21.19 8.45 -0.42
C PRO A 429 20.15 9.51 -0.79
N ARG A 430 20.46 10.39 -1.73
CA ARG A 430 19.45 11.32 -2.23
C ARG A 430 18.41 10.46 -2.95
N ARG A 431 17.47 9.88 -2.18
CA ARG A 431 16.39 9.05 -2.70
C ARG A 431 15.66 9.90 -3.72
N ALA A 432 15.50 9.37 -4.93
CA ALA A 432 14.69 10.02 -5.94
C ALA A 432 13.34 10.42 -5.34
N ARG A 433 12.85 11.60 -5.73
CA ARG A 433 11.47 11.97 -5.41
C ARG A 433 10.56 10.95 -6.10
N ALA A 434 9.43 10.58 -5.49
CA ALA A 434 8.56 9.57 -6.06
C ALA A 434 7.10 10.04 -6.10
N LEU A 435 6.49 9.95 -7.28
CA LEU A 435 5.06 10.16 -7.50
C LEU A 435 4.46 8.82 -7.95
N MET A 436 3.34 8.39 -7.39
CA MET A 436 2.71 7.13 -7.74
C MET A 436 1.26 7.34 -8.14
N LEU A 437 0.86 6.78 -9.28
CA LEU A 437 -0.52 6.76 -9.75
C LEU A 437 -1.17 5.43 -9.37
N GLN A 438 -2.19 5.50 -8.52
CA GLN A 438 -3.08 4.38 -8.23
C GLN A 438 -4.45 4.66 -8.83
N GLY A 439 -5.32 3.65 -8.91
CA GLY A 439 -6.59 3.79 -9.62
C GLY A 439 -7.71 3.12 -8.85
N THR A 440 -8.93 3.61 -8.98
CA THR A 440 -10.10 2.98 -8.34
C THR A 440 -10.47 1.65 -9.00
N SER A 441 -9.96 1.37 -10.21
CA SER A 441 -10.17 0.12 -10.94
C SER A 441 -9.03 -0.21 -11.93
N SER A 442 -9.03 -1.43 -12.48
CA SER A 442 -8.29 -1.74 -13.71
C SER A 442 -8.91 -0.97 -14.88
N GLY A 443 -8.08 -0.23 -15.62
CA GLY A 443 -8.54 0.62 -16.72
C GLY A 443 -8.91 2.06 -16.34
N ALA A 444 -8.70 2.51 -15.09
CA ALA A 444 -8.92 3.91 -14.70
C ALA A 444 -8.05 4.95 -15.49
N GLY A 445 -7.13 4.48 -16.34
CA GLY A 445 -6.22 5.30 -17.14
C GLY A 445 -4.86 5.57 -16.50
N LYS A 446 -4.48 4.82 -15.46
CA LYS A 446 -3.18 4.95 -14.78
C LYS A 446 -2.01 4.92 -15.77
N SER A 447 -1.92 3.92 -16.63
CA SER A 447 -0.78 3.69 -17.53
C SER A 447 -0.55 4.85 -18.49
N VAL A 448 -1.64 5.42 -19.03
CA VAL A 448 -1.63 6.59 -19.93
C VAL A 448 -1.20 7.84 -19.16
N LEU A 449 -1.75 8.08 -17.97
CA LEU A 449 -1.38 9.23 -17.15
C LEU A 449 0.06 9.15 -16.63
N THR A 450 0.56 7.95 -16.33
CA THR A 450 1.97 7.71 -16.01
C THR A 450 2.86 8.13 -17.19
N ALA A 451 2.53 7.71 -18.41
CA ALA A 451 3.27 8.12 -19.60
C ALA A 451 3.22 9.64 -19.81
N ALA A 452 2.04 10.26 -19.65
CA ALA A 452 1.88 11.71 -19.73
C ALA A 452 2.79 12.44 -18.74
N LEU A 453 2.80 12.03 -17.46
CA LEU A 453 3.64 12.66 -16.44
C LEU A 453 5.14 12.43 -16.67
N CYS A 454 5.55 11.24 -17.13
CA CYS A 454 6.92 11.02 -17.57
C CYS A 454 7.33 12.02 -18.65
N ARG A 455 6.48 12.21 -19.68
CA ARG A 455 6.75 13.13 -20.78
C ARG A 455 6.77 14.59 -20.33
N ILE A 456 5.79 15.02 -19.52
CA ILE A 456 5.72 16.38 -18.95
C ILE A 456 7.02 16.70 -18.19
N PHE A 457 7.41 15.86 -17.24
CA PHE A 457 8.59 16.15 -16.42
C PHE A 457 9.90 16.04 -17.21
N ARG A 458 9.97 15.17 -18.21
CA ARG A 458 11.10 15.09 -19.15
C ARG A 458 11.23 16.35 -20.02
N GLN A 459 10.12 16.88 -20.53
CA GLN A 459 10.08 18.15 -21.27
C GLN A 459 10.46 19.33 -20.36
N ASP A 460 10.11 19.25 -19.07
CA ASP A 460 10.48 20.24 -18.06
C ASP A 460 11.97 20.13 -17.61
N GLY A 461 12.76 19.24 -18.23
CA GLY A 461 14.20 19.10 -18.00
C GLY A 461 14.57 18.29 -16.75
N LEU A 462 13.65 17.49 -16.20
CA LEU A 462 13.96 16.55 -15.12
C LEU A 462 14.42 15.21 -15.68
N ASP A 463 15.32 14.55 -14.94
CA ASP A 463 15.67 13.16 -15.16
C ASP A 463 14.66 12.24 -14.46
N VAL A 464 13.89 11.50 -15.26
CA VAL A 464 12.67 10.81 -14.83
C VAL A 464 12.71 9.36 -15.28
N ALA A 465 12.35 8.42 -14.40
CA ALA A 465 12.15 7.03 -14.77
C ALA A 465 10.77 6.49 -14.35
N PRO A 466 10.10 5.71 -15.23
CA PRO A 466 8.86 5.02 -14.89
C PRO A 466 9.13 3.75 -14.09
N PHE A 467 8.15 3.32 -13.29
CA PHE A 467 8.24 2.04 -12.58
C PHE A 467 6.86 1.42 -12.30
N LYS A 468 6.66 0.16 -12.70
CA LYS A 468 5.48 -0.64 -12.37
C LYS A 468 5.91 -1.98 -11.80
N ALA A 469 5.81 -2.11 -10.47
CA ALA A 469 6.24 -3.28 -9.70
C ALA A 469 5.77 -4.62 -10.28
N GLN A 470 4.53 -4.65 -10.77
CA GLN A 470 3.94 -5.81 -11.42
C GLN A 470 2.99 -5.36 -12.53
N ASN A 471 3.18 -5.89 -13.73
CA ASN A 471 2.18 -5.80 -14.79
C ASN A 471 1.54 -7.17 -15.03
N MET A 472 0.31 -7.19 -15.56
CA MET A 472 -0.37 -8.39 -16.05
C MET A 472 -0.91 -8.09 -17.44
N SER A 473 -0.24 -8.56 -18.49
CA SER A 473 -0.63 -8.34 -19.88
C SER A 473 -0.12 -9.46 -20.78
N LEU A 474 -0.85 -9.71 -21.87
CA LEU A 474 -0.40 -10.58 -22.95
C LEU A 474 0.53 -9.85 -23.94
N ASN A 475 0.52 -8.51 -23.92
CA ASN A 475 1.28 -7.66 -24.83
C ASN A 475 2.64 -7.30 -24.23
N SER A 476 3.71 -7.78 -24.86
CA SER A 476 5.09 -7.57 -24.38
C SER A 476 6.05 -7.34 -25.53
N GLY A 477 7.05 -6.50 -25.33
CA GLY A 477 8.17 -6.33 -26.23
C GLY A 477 9.46 -6.95 -25.70
N VAL A 478 10.54 -6.76 -26.45
CA VAL A 478 11.90 -7.16 -26.08
C VAL A 478 12.77 -5.92 -26.01
N THR A 479 13.45 -5.76 -24.89
CA THR A 479 14.45 -4.71 -24.66
C THR A 479 15.69 -4.93 -25.52
N PRO A 480 16.54 -3.91 -25.75
CA PRO A 480 17.80 -4.08 -26.49
C PRO A 480 18.71 -5.19 -25.94
N ASP A 481 18.65 -5.45 -24.63
CA ASP A 481 19.39 -6.53 -23.96
C ASP A 481 18.80 -7.94 -24.19
N GLY A 482 17.75 -8.06 -25.00
CA GLY A 482 17.10 -9.35 -25.28
C GLY A 482 16.23 -9.85 -24.11
N LEU A 483 15.73 -8.95 -23.27
CA LEU A 483 14.88 -9.29 -22.13
C LEU A 483 13.43 -8.85 -22.35
N GLU A 484 12.48 -9.62 -21.81
CA GLU A 484 11.04 -9.41 -22.03
C GLU A 484 10.42 -8.36 -21.09
N MET A 485 9.57 -7.48 -21.63
CA MET A 485 8.98 -6.37 -20.87
C MET A 485 7.56 -6.03 -21.36
N GLY A 486 6.67 -5.57 -20.48
CA GLY A 486 5.31 -5.16 -20.87
C GLY A 486 5.30 -3.97 -21.84
N ARG A 487 4.42 -3.99 -22.85
CA ARG A 487 4.33 -2.92 -23.88
C ARG A 487 4.03 -1.55 -23.30
N ALA A 488 3.16 -1.46 -22.29
CA ALA A 488 2.86 -0.20 -21.62
C ALA A 488 4.08 0.41 -20.93
N GLN A 489 4.96 -0.40 -20.33
CA GLN A 489 6.15 0.12 -19.66
C GLN A 489 7.25 0.48 -20.67
N ILE A 490 7.30 -0.17 -21.83
CA ILE A 490 8.13 0.29 -22.97
C ILE A 490 7.67 1.68 -23.43
N LEU A 491 6.35 1.90 -23.57
CA LEU A 491 5.82 3.22 -23.92
C LEU A 491 6.13 4.27 -22.85
N GLN A 492 6.04 3.91 -21.56
CA GLN A 492 6.41 4.81 -20.46
C GLN A 492 7.91 5.15 -20.47
N ALA A 493 8.78 4.20 -20.82
CA ALA A 493 10.22 4.45 -20.99
C ALA A 493 10.48 5.43 -22.13
N GLN A 494 9.80 5.26 -23.28
CA GLN A 494 9.85 6.20 -24.39
C GLN A 494 9.34 7.59 -23.99
N ALA A 495 8.25 7.68 -23.23
CA ALA A 495 7.74 8.94 -22.71
C ALA A 495 8.74 9.68 -21.81
N ALA A 496 9.53 8.94 -21.04
CA ALA A 496 10.64 9.48 -20.25
C ALA A 496 11.91 9.79 -21.09
N GLY A 497 11.95 9.39 -22.36
CA GLY A 497 13.14 9.50 -23.21
C GLY A 497 14.27 8.53 -22.80
N LEU A 498 13.91 7.39 -22.21
CA LEU A 498 14.84 6.35 -21.75
C LEU A 498 14.77 5.11 -22.63
N VAL A 499 15.88 4.39 -22.70
CA VAL A 499 15.91 3.03 -23.28
C VAL A 499 15.11 2.08 -22.38
N PRO A 500 14.26 1.19 -22.92
CA PRO A 500 13.50 0.24 -22.11
C PRO A 500 14.39 -0.67 -21.25
N ASP A 501 14.19 -0.61 -19.93
CA ASP A 501 14.90 -1.39 -18.92
C ASP A 501 13.91 -2.24 -18.12
N VAL A 502 14.18 -3.56 -18.02
CA VAL A 502 13.29 -4.50 -17.31
C VAL A 502 13.15 -4.20 -15.82
N ARG A 503 14.07 -3.45 -15.20
CA ARG A 503 13.94 -2.96 -13.83
C ARG A 503 12.72 -2.04 -13.67
N MET A 504 12.27 -1.37 -14.74
CA MET A 504 11.04 -0.56 -14.74
C MET A 504 9.77 -1.43 -14.68
N ASN A 505 9.85 -2.71 -15.04
CA ASN A 505 8.77 -3.69 -14.93
C ASN A 505 9.31 -5.05 -14.42
N PRO A 506 9.67 -5.15 -13.12
CA PRO A 506 10.41 -6.30 -12.63
C PRO A 506 9.58 -7.59 -12.64
N VAL A 507 8.26 -7.52 -12.46
CA VAL A 507 7.37 -8.68 -12.56
C VAL A 507 6.36 -8.46 -13.69
N LEU A 508 6.35 -9.38 -14.67
CA LEU A 508 5.33 -9.44 -15.71
C LEU A 508 4.58 -10.77 -15.60
N LEU A 509 3.26 -10.67 -15.40
CA LEU A 509 2.37 -11.82 -15.41
C LEU A 509 1.72 -11.96 -16.77
N LYS A 510 1.78 -13.18 -17.31
CA LYS A 510 1.10 -13.52 -18.56
C LYS A 510 0.00 -14.55 -18.27
N PRO A 511 -1.29 -14.21 -18.41
CA PRO A 511 -2.42 -15.13 -18.17
C PRO A 511 -2.41 -16.35 -19.10
N LEU A 512 -2.19 -17.56 -18.55
CA LEU A 512 -2.13 -18.84 -19.30
C LEU A 512 -3.50 -19.50 -19.43
N THR A 513 -4.22 -19.52 -18.31
CA THR A 513 -5.60 -20.02 -18.17
C THR A 513 -6.35 -19.02 -17.31
N ASP A 514 -7.66 -19.22 -17.12
CA ASP A 514 -8.45 -18.40 -16.19
C ASP A 514 -7.91 -18.38 -14.75
N LYS A 515 -7.07 -19.37 -14.39
CA LYS A 515 -6.56 -19.54 -13.02
C LYS A 515 -5.03 -19.55 -12.92
N GLY A 516 -4.31 -19.65 -14.03
CA GLY A 516 -2.84 -19.73 -14.06
C GLY A 516 -2.18 -18.60 -14.83
N SER A 517 -1.01 -18.17 -14.39
CA SER A 517 -0.18 -17.18 -15.09
C SER A 517 1.29 -17.60 -15.10
N GLN A 518 1.96 -17.30 -16.20
CA GLN A 518 3.42 -17.35 -16.27
C GLN A 518 3.96 -16.08 -15.60
N VAL A 519 4.94 -16.26 -14.72
CA VAL A 519 5.69 -15.21 -14.05
C VAL A 519 7.00 -15.02 -14.80
N VAL A 520 7.20 -13.81 -15.32
CA VAL A 520 8.47 -13.35 -15.87
C VAL A 520 9.07 -12.38 -14.85
N LEU A 521 10.28 -12.67 -14.36
CA LEU A 521 11.02 -11.86 -13.39
C LEU A 521 12.25 -11.26 -14.08
N LEU A 522 12.37 -9.93 -14.06
CA LEU A 522 13.45 -9.17 -14.71
C LEU A 522 13.68 -9.62 -16.17
N GLY A 523 12.56 -9.76 -16.88
CA GLY A 523 12.50 -10.16 -18.29
C GLY A 523 12.91 -11.59 -18.61
N ARG A 524 13.03 -12.46 -17.61
CA ARG A 524 13.31 -13.90 -17.78
C ARG A 524 12.17 -14.76 -17.23
N PRO A 525 11.83 -15.89 -17.88
CA PRO A 525 10.86 -16.85 -17.33
C PRO A 525 11.28 -17.31 -15.94
N HIS A 526 10.36 -17.25 -14.97
CA HIS A 526 10.63 -17.62 -13.58
C HIS A 526 9.81 -18.84 -13.14
N ALA A 527 8.49 -18.80 -13.34
CA ALA A 527 7.59 -19.89 -12.94
C ALA A 527 6.26 -19.83 -13.69
N THR A 528 5.51 -20.94 -13.66
CA THR A 528 4.09 -20.98 -14.04
C THR A 528 3.29 -21.32 -12.81
N LEU A 529 2.43 -20.40 -12.37
CA LEU A 529 1.74 -20.50 -11.08
C LEU A 529 0.23 -20.27 -11.24
N GLU A 530 -0.54 -21.07 -10.51
CA GLU A 530 -1.96 -20.79 -10.26
C GLU A 530 -2.11 -19.54 -9.38
N ALA A 531 -3.20 -18.79 -9.51
CA ALA A 531 -3.42 -17.50 -8.85
C ALA A 531 -3.24 -17.57 -7.32
N ARG A 532 -3.70 -18.66 -6.68
CA ARG A 532 -3.52 -18.89 -5.24
C ARG A 532 -2.07 -19.17 -4.86
N ALA A 533 -1.33 -19.89 -5.70
CA ALA A 533 0.09 -20.14 -5.49
C ALA A 533 0.89 -18.84 -5.66
N PHE A 534 0.52 -18.03 -6.66
CA PHE A 534 1.13 -16.72 -6.88
C PHE A 534 0.97 -15.77 -5.67
N LEU A 535 -0.21 -15.75 -5.02
CA LEU A 535 -0.39 -14.94 -3.80
C LEU A 535 0.56 -15.32 -2.66
N LYS A 536 0.96 -16.60 -2.56
CA LYS A 536 1.98 -17.06 -1.61
C LYS A 536 3.38 -16.65 -2.06
N GLU A 537 3.66 -16.80 -3.36
CA GLU A 537 4.94 -16.45 -3.97
C GLU A 537 5.23 -14.94 -3.91
N ARG A 538 4.22 -14.07 -3.86
CA ARG A 538 4.44 -12.61 -3.71
C ARG A 538 5.38 -12.23 -2.58
N ALA A 539 5.48 -13.04 -1.52
CA ALA A 539 6.42 -12.82 -0.43
C ALA A 539 7.90 -12.93 -0.87
N SER A 540 8.25 -13.88 -1.73
CA SER A 540 9.61 -14.04 -2.27
C SER A 540 9.95 -12.96 -3.29
N LEU A 541 8.94 -12.49 -4.05
CA LEU A 541 9.11 -11.44 -5.06
C LEU A 541 9.30 -10.02 -4.50
N ARG A 542 9.05 -9.79 -3.19
CA ARG A 542 9.13 -8.44 -2.61
C ARG A 542 10.53 -7.85 -2.67
N GLU A 543 11.54 -8.67 -2.40
CA GLU A 543 12.94 -8.22 -2.33
C GLU A 543 13.47 -7.87 -3.73
N PRO A 544 13.35 -8.74 -4.76
CA PRO A 544 13.74 -8.38 -6.14
C PRO A 544 13.06 -7.11 -6.68
N VAL A 545 11.78 -6.90 -6.38
CA VAL A 545 11.04 -5.69 -6.80
C VAL A 545 11.59 -4.44 -6.12
N ARG A 546 11.91 -4.53 -4.83
CA ARG A 546 12.49 -3.42 -4.05
C ARG A 546 13.90 -3.08 -4.53
N GLU A 547 14.72 -4.09 -4.80
CA GLU A 547 16.06 -3.92 -5.34
C GLU A 547 16.04 -3.25 -6.73
N ALA A 548 15.13 -3.69 -7.62
CA ALA A 548 14.95 -3.07 -8.93
C ALA A 548 14.54 -1.59 -8.81
N TYR A 549 13.61 -1.28 -7.90
CA TYR A 549 13.21 0.10 -7.61
C TYR A 549 14.36 0.92 -7.04
N ASP A 550 15.04 0.44 -5.99
CA ASP A 550 16.09 1.18 -5.29
C ASP A 550 17.30 1.44 -6.20
N ALA A 551 17.62 0.51 -7.11
CA ALA A 551 18.64 0.71 -8.13
C ALA A 551 18.27 1.85 -9.10
N LEU A 552 17.10 1.80 -9.73
CA LEU A 552 16.63 2.87 -10.61
C LEU A 552 16.50 4.22 -9.88
N ALA A 553 15.94 4.22 -8.67
CA ALA A 553 15.78 5.42 -7.85
C ALA A 553 17.11 6.02 -7.37
N SER A 554 18.23 5.30 -7.51
CA SER A 554 19.58 5.83 -7.24
C SER A 554 20.21 6.49 -8.47
N GLU A 555 19.68 6.20 -9.67
CA GLU A 555 20.18 6.68 -10.97
C GLU A 555 19.42 7.92 -11.47
N HIS A 556 18.21 8.18 -10.96
CA HIS A 556 17.32 9.24 -11.46
C HIS A 556 16.87 10.26 -10.40
N GLU A 557 16.47 11.47 -10.82
CA GLU A 557 15.97 12.52 -9.89
C GLU A 557 14.52 12.28 -9.44
N LEU A 558 13.69 11.72 -10.32
CA LEU A 558 12.25 11.54 -10.11
C LEU A 558 11.77 10.18 -10.64
N MET A 559 11.10 9.42 -9.77
CA MET A 559 10.43 8.17 -10.13
C MET A 559 8.93 8.42 -10.31
N ILE A 560 8.36 7.98 -11.43
CA ILE A 560 6.92 7.97 -11.68
C ILE A 560 6.42 6.52 -11.64
N LEU A 561 5.74 6.16 -10.57
CA LEU A 561 5.29 4.80 -10.31
C LEU A 561 3.85 4.60 -10.77
N GLU A 562 3.55 3.41 -11.27
CA GLU A 562 2.20 2.96 -11.57
C GLU A 562 1.78 1.82 -10.63
N GLY A 563 0.62 1.97 -9.99
CA GLY A 563 -0.05 0.89 -9.25
C GLY A 563 -0.78 -0.09 -10.17
N ALA A 564 -1.18 -1.24 -9.63
CA ALA A 564 -1.93 -2.25 -10.39
C ALA A 564 -3.29 -2.53 -9.73
N GLY A 565 -4.34 -2.66 -10.55
CA GLY A 565 -5.71 -2.81 -10.06
C GLY A 565 -6.15 -1.63 -9.20
N SER A 566 -6.88 -1.93 -8.12
CA SER A 566 -7.29 -0.98 -7.08
C SER A 566 -6.52 -1.20 -5.78
N PRO A 567 -6.09 -0.14 -5.07
CA PRO A 567 -5.49 -0.26 -3.74
C PRO A 567 -6.53 -0.62 -2.66
N ALA A 568 -7.83 -0.58 -3.00
CA ALA A 568 -8.94 -0.91 -2.11
C ALA A 568 -9.36 -2.39 -2.15
N GLU A 569 -8.61 -3.27 -2.84
CA GLU A 569 -8.84 -4.72 -2.81
C GLU A 569 -8.45 -5.30 -1.43
N ILE A 570 -9.35 -5.15 -0.45
CA ILE A 570 -9.09 -5.45 0.98
C ILE A 570 -8.62 -6.90 1.17
N ASN A 571 -9.13 -7.83 0.37
CA ASN A 571 -8.71 -9.24 0.34
C ASN A 571 -7.25 -9.45 -0.08
N LEU A 572 -6.65 -8.52 -0.83
CA LEU A 572 -5.27 -8.59 -1.31
C LEU A 572 -4.28 -7.73 -0.51
N LYS A 573 -4.79 -6.79 0.32
CA LYS A 573 -3.99 -5.78 1.03
C LYS A 573 -2.83 -6.34 1.85
N GLN A 574 -3.00 -7.48 2.51
CA GLN A 574 -1.93 -8.10 3.32
C GLN A 574 -0.74 -8.59 2.47
N ALA A 575 -1.02 -9.01 1.23
CA ALA A 575 -0.04 -9.49 0.26
C ALA A 575 0.20 -8.44 -0.84
N ASP A 576 -0.08 -7.16 -0.57
CA ASP A 576 0.17 -6.08 -1.52
C ASP A 576 1.67 -5.94 -1.79
N LEU A 577 1.99 -5.83 -3.07
CA LEU A 577 3.32 -5.61 -3.62
C LEU A 577 3.34 -4.40 -4.56
N VAL A 578 2.18 -3.95 -5.02
CA VAL A 578 2.03 -3.13 -6.24
C VAL A 578 1.42 -1.77 -5.97
N ASN A 579 0.74 -1.58 -4.83
CA ASN A 579 0.05 -0.34 -4.49
C ASN A 579 0.67 0.32 -3.24
N MET A 580 -0.04 0.35 -2.11
CA MET A 580 0.39 1.06 -0.90
C MET A 580 1.64 0.44 -0.25
N ALA A 581 1.89 -0.86 -0.45
CA ALA A 581 3.15 -1.47 -0.06
C ALA A 581 4.35 -0.88 -0.82
N MET A 582 4.19 -0.64 -2.13
CA MET A 582 5.23 -0.02 -2.95
C MET A 582 5.34 1.48 -2.65
N ALA A 583 4.22 2.19 -2.52
CA ALA A 583 4.19 3.60 -2.13
C ALA A 583 4.93 3.85 -0.80
N ARG A 584 4.77 2.96 0.19
CA ARG A 584 5.51 3.04 1.46
C ARG A 584 7.01 2.79 1.30
N HIS A 585 7.41 1.84 0.46
CA HIS A 585 8.83 1.56 0.19
C HIS A 585 9.54 2.74 -0.49
N ALA A 586 8.87 3.30 -1.50
CA ALA A 586 9.30 4.44 -2.28
C ALA A 586 9.15 5.79 -1.57
N GLU A 587 8.43 5.84 -0.44
CA GLU A 587 7.94 7.08 0.19
C GLU A 587 7.22 8.01 -0.81
N ALA A 588 6.49 7.40 -1.75
CA ALA A 588 5.87 8.11 -2.88
C ALA A 588 4.64 8.92 -2.46
N ARG A 589 4.49 10.10 -3.04
CA ARG A 589 3.22 10.83 -3.04
C ARG A 589 2.25 10.12 -3.98
N VAL A 590 1.08 9.75 -3.50
CA VAL A 590 0.10 8.96 -4.27
C VAL A 590 -0.98 9.87 -4.84
N LEU A 591 -1.28 9.73 -6.13
CA LEU A 591 -2.46 10.29 -6.78
C LEU A 591 -3.43 9.14 -7.10
N LEU A 592 -4.67 9.26 -6.64
CA LEU A 592 -5.71 8.26 -6.91
C LEU A 592 -6.55 8.68 -8.12
N VAL A 593 -6.44 7.92 -9.20
CA VAL A 593 -7.14 8.14 -10.48
C VAL A 593 -8.49 7.44 -10.47
N GLY A 594 -9.55 8.14 -10.89
CA GLY A 594 -10.89 7.59 -11.03
C GLY A 594 -11.47 7.85 -12.42
N ASP A 595 -12.03 6.82 -13.03
CA ASP A 595 -12.75 6.92 -14.30
C ASP A 595 -14.18 7.38 -14.06
N ILE A 596 -14.52 8.59 -14.51
CA ILE A 596 -15.86 9.15 -14.33
C ILE A 596 -16.86 8.64 -15.38
N ASP A 597 -16.40 8.16 -16.53
CA ASP A 597 -17.24 7.64 -17.62
C ASP A 597 -18.00 6.38 -17.17
N ARG A 598 -17.44 5.62 -16.21
CA ARG A 598 -18.09 4.47 -15.56
C ARG A 598 -19.12 4.85 -14.49
N GLY A 599 -19.22 6.13 -14.13
CA GLY A 599 -20.08 6.64 -13.05
C GLY A 599 -19.53 6.36 -11.64
N GLY A 600 -20.07 7.09 -10.64
CA GLY A 600 -19.78 6.85 -9.22
C GLY A 600 -18.38 7.23 -8.73
N VAL A 601 -17.60 8.01 -9.49
CA VAL A 601 -16.17 8.26 -9.21
C VAL A 601 -15.89 8.81 -7.79
N TYR A 602 -16.70 9.74 -7.29
CA TYR A 602 -16.55 10.31 -5.94
C TYR A 602 -16.84 9.30 -4.84
N ALA A 603 -17.81 8.41 -5.04
CA ALA A 603 -18.09 7.31 -4.13
C ALA A 603 -16.92 6.31 -4.12
N SER A 604 -16.33 6.02 -5.29
CA SER A 604 -15.13 5.18 -5.38
C SER A 604 -13.92 5.82 -4.68
N PHE A 605 -13.73 7.13 -4.78
CA PHE A 605 -12.69 7.86 -4.05
C PHE A 605 -12.88 7.80 -2.55
N LEU A 606 -14.07 8.14 -2.03
CA LEU A 606 -14.36 8.03 -0.60
C LEU A 606 -14.20 6.60 -0.11
N GLY A 607 -14.79 5.63 -0.82
CA GLY A 607 -14.72 4.21 -0.47
C GLY A 607 -13.26 3.74 -0.37
N THR A 608 -12.44 4.07 -1.37
CA THR A 608 -11.00 3.75 -1.38
C THR A 608 -10.29 4.40 -0.20
N PHE A 609 -10.48 5.71 0.02
CA PHE A 609 -9.88 6.46 1.12
C PHE A 609 -10.23 5.88 2.50
N MET A 610 -11.46 5.42 2.68
CA MET A 610 -11.93 4.83 3.94
C MET A 610 -11.26 3.48 4.24
N THR A 611 -10.81 2.74 3.21
CA THR A 611 -10.03 1.49 3.40
C THR A 611 -8.58 1.73 3.81
N PHE A 612 -8.07 2.95 3.67
CA PHE A 612 -6.67 3.25 3.97
C PHE A 612 -6.42 3.34 5.49
N SER A 613 -5.21 2.93 5.90
CA SER A 613 -4.66 3.23 7.22
C SER A 613 -4.27 4.71 7.29
N LYS A 614 -4.01 5.24 8.49
CA LYS A 614 -3.55 6.64 8.62
C LYS A 614 -2.24 6.90 7.89
N GLU A 615 -1.32 5.94 7.90
CA GLU A 615 -0.05 6.03 7.16
C GLU A 615 -0.29 6.10 5.65
N GLU A 616 -1.23 5.28 5.15
CA GLU A 616 -1.62 5.26 3.74
C GLU A 616 -2.31 6.55 3.31
N GLN A 617 -3.23 7.08 4.14
CA GLN A 617 -3.87 8.38 3.94
C GLN A 617 -2.87 9.54 3.95
N ALA A 618 -1.75 9.42 4.68
CA ALA A 618 -0.69 10.43 4.68
C ALA A 618 0.12 10.43 3.37
N LEU A 619 0.27 9.28 2.71
CA LEU A 619 0.90 9.17 1.39
C LEU A 619 0.00 9.66 0.25
N LEU A 620 -1.32 9.49 0.38
CA LEU A 620 -2.28 10.05 -0.58
C LEU A 620 -2.20 11.58 -0.61
N ALA A 621 -1.81 12.11 -1.76
CA ALA A 621 -1.62 13.53 -2.00
C ALA A 621 -2.88 14.19 -2.59
N GLY A 622 -3.65 13.47 -3.41
CA GLY A 622 -4.87 13.98 -4.02
C GLY A 622 -5.51 12.99 -4.99
N PHE A 623 -6.53 13.46 -5.69
CA PHE A 623 -7.32 12.67 -6.65
C PHE A 623 -7.21 13.24 -8.07
N LEU A 624 -7.32 12.38 -9.06
CA LEU A 624 -7.44 12.75 -10.48
C LEU A 624 -8.72 12.16 -11.05
N VAL A 625 -9.62 13.03 -11.54
CA VAL A 625 -10.80 12.60 -12.30
C VAL A 625 -10.35 12.42 -13.74
N ASN A 626 -10.62 11.26 -14.34
CA ASN A 626 -10.19 10.94 -15.70
C ASN A 626 -11.40 10.60 -16.58
N ARG A 627 -11.24 10.76 -17.91
CA ARG A 627 -12.25 10.48 -18.94
C ARG A 627 -13.51 11.33 -18.81
N PHE A 628 -13.35 12.57 -18.39
CA PHE A 628 -14.48 13.47 -18.22
C PHE A 628 -15.03 13.99 -19.56
N ARG A 629 -16.35 14.02 -19.71
CA ARG A 629 -17.06 14.59 -20.86
C ARG A 629 -17.92 15.75 -20.38
N GLY A 630 -17.79 16.92 -21.02
CA GLY A 630 -18.59 18.11 -20.70
C GLY A 630 -17.79 19.23 -20.03
N ASP A 631 -18.49 20.09 -19.29
CA ASP A 631 -17.92 21.26 -18.60
C ASP A 631 -17.43 20.90 -17.18
N ALA A 632 -16.12 20.98 -16.97
CA ALA A 632 -15.48 20.57 -15.72
C ALA A 632 -15.82 21.51 -14.55
N SER A 633 -16.25 22.74 -14.82
CA SER A 633 -16.62 23.72 -13.78
C SER A 633 -17.81 23.24 -12.94
N LEU A 634 -18.67 22.39 -13.51
CA LEU A 634 -19.82 21.79 -12.84
C LEU A 634 -19.42 20.79 -11.73
N LEU A 635 -18.17 20.32 -11.69
CA LEU A 635 -17.69 19.36 -10.69
C LEU A 635 -17.26 20.00 -9.37
N GLN A 636 -17.16 21.33 -9.29
CA GLN A 636 -16.64 22.01 -8.09
C GLN A 636 -17.36 21.62 -6.78
N PRO A 637 -18.71 21.54 -6.71
CA PRO A 637 -19.38 21.11 -5.48
C PRO A 637 -18.99 19.69 -5.03
N ALA A 638 -18.70 18.79 -5.98
CA ALA A 638 -18.25 17.44 -5.69
C ALA A 638 -16.79 17.39 -5.24
N HIS A 639 -15.92 18.25 -5.81
CA HIS A 639 -14.56 18.46 -5.32
C HIS A 639 -14.56 18.96 -3.86
N ASP A 640 -15.39 19.96 -3.54
CA ASP A 640 -15.50 20.52 -2.19
C ASP A 640 -16.02 19.50 -1.19
N TYR A 641 -17.00 18.68 -1.59
CA TYR A 641 -17.48 17.57 -0.78
C TYR A 641 -16.38 16.56 -0.47
N LEU A 642 -15.62 16.13 -1.48
CA LEU A 642 -14.51 15.19 -1.32
C LEU A 642 -13.41 15.78 -0.44
N PHE A 643 -13.07 17.06 -0.63
CA PHE A 643 -12.08 17.76 0.18
C PHE A 643 -12.51 17.86 1.65
N ARG A 644 -13.76 18.24 1.93
CA ARG A 644 -14.28 18.26 3.32
C ARG A 644 -14.25 16.88 3.99
N ALA A 645 -14.53 15.83 3.22
CA ALA A 645 -14.56 14.46 3.75
C ALA A 645 -13.16 13.86 3.98
N THR A 646 -12.16 14.25 3.17
CA THR A 646 -10.86 13.56 3.12
C THR A 646 -9.67 14.44 3.50
N GLY A 647 -9.81 15.77 3.44
CA GLY A 647 -8.73 16.74 3.53
C GLY A 647 -7.77 16.71 2.33
N LYS A 648 -8.13 16.03 1.23
CA LYS A 648 -7.26 15.84 0.05
C LYS A 648 -7.91 16.47 -1.19
N PRO A 649 -7.17 17.27 -1.97
CA PRO A 649 -7.73 17.97 -3.12
C PRO A 649 -7.90 17.06 -4.34
N VAL A 650 -8.78 17.47 -5.25
CA VAL A 650 -8.76 17.01 -6.64
C VAL A 650 -7.74 17.88 -7.38
N LEU A 651 -6.71 17.27 -7.95
CA LEU A 651 -5.58 17.96 -8.58
C LEU A 651 -5.69 18.03 -10.10
N GLY A 652 -6.76 17.49 -10.67
CA GLY A 652 -7.07 17.66 -12.09
C GLY A 652 -8.26 16.85 -12.56
N VAL A 653 -8.86 17.33 -13.65
CA VAL A 653 -9.98 16.70 -14.36
C VAL A 653 -9.57 16.50 -15.81
N ILE A 654 -9.15 15.28 -16.13
CA ILE A 654 -8.63 14.95 -17.45
C ILE A 654 -9.82 14.62 -18.38
N PRO A 655 -9.96 15.33 -19.51
CA PRO A 655 -11.06 15.09 -20.44
C PRO A 655 -10.91 13.73 -21.13
N TYR A 656 -12.02 13.21 -21.61
CA TYR A 656 -12.01 12.10 -22.54
C TYR A 656 -11.32 12.54 -23.83
N MET A 657 -10.29 11.81 -24.26
CA MET A 657 -9.56 12.06 -25.49
C MET A 657 -9.96 11.01 -26.51
N GLU A 658 -10.69 11.44 -27.54
CA GLU A 658 -10.93 10.66 -28.75
C GLU A 658 -9.59 10.63 -29.53
N ASP A 659 -9.11 9.43 -29.87
CA ASP A 659 -7.87 9.19 -30.62
C ASP A 659 -6.56 9.64 -29.94
N LEU A 660 -6.11 8.88 -28.94
CA LEU A 660 -4.81 9.10 -28.30
C LEU A 660 -3.62 8.93 -29.27
N GLY A 661 -3.76 8.11 -30.32
CA GLY A 661 -2.67 7.78 -31.23
C GLY A 661 -1.52 7.03 -30.54
N LEU A 662 -1.80 6.35 -29.43
CA LEU A 662 -0.84 5.58 -28.64
C LEU A 662 -1.22 4.10 -28.66
N PRO A 663 -0.23 3.18 -28.59
CA PRO A 663 -0.51 1.76 -28.41
C PRO A 663 -1.27 1.52 -27.09
N GLU A 664 -2.50 0.99 -27.17
CA GLU A 664 -3.25 0.65 -25.96
C GLU A 664 -2.75 -0.63 -25.29
N GLU A 665 -2.84 -0.70 -23.96
CA GLU A 665 -2.25 -1.77 -23.15
C GLU A 665 -2.96 -3.12 -23.31
N ASP A 666 -4.29 -3.19 -23.17
CA ASP A 666 -5.06 -4.46 -23.13
C ASP A 666 -6.47 -4.38 -23.78
N SER A 667 -6.81 -3.27 -24.44
CA SER A 667 -8.14 -3.08 -25.02
C SER A 667 -8.24 -3.69 -26.41
N LEU A 668 -8.99 -4.79 -26.54
CA LEU A 668 -9.42 -5.33 -27.83
C LEU A 668 -10.39 -4.40 -28.59
N GLN A 669 -11.06 -3.51 -27.85
CA GLN A 669 -12.15 -2.66 -28.35
C GLN A 669 -11.72 -1.47 -29.22
N THR A 670 -10.42 -1.19 -29.32
CA THR A 670 -9.89 0.08 -29.88
C THR A 670 -9.08 -0.05 -31.16
N LEU A 671 -8.81 -1.27 -31.65
CA LEU A 671 -8.30 -1.44 -33.03
C LEU A 671 -9.40 -1.27 -34.09
N SER A 672 -10.62 -0.91 -33.70
CA SER A 672 -11.69 -0.56 -34.63
C SER A 672 -11.50 0.89 -35.10
N CYS A 673 -10.55 1.11 -36.00
CA CYS A 673 -10.42 2.34 -36.78
C CYS A 673 -11.50 2.40 -37.90
N THR A 674 -12.62 1.70 -37.69
CA THR A 674 -13.65 1.36 -38.66
C THR A 674 -14.61 2.51 -38.97
N SER A 675 -14.79 3.48 -38.06
CA SER A 675 -15.93 4.40 -38.16
C SER A 675 -15.78 5.52 -39.19
N HIS A 676 -14.58 6.06 -39.41
CA HIS A 676 -14.40 7.24 -40.27
C HIS A 676 -13.97 6.92 -41.72
N ARG A 677 -13.50 5.69 -41.99
CA ARG A 677 -12.83 5.33 -43.27
C ARG A 677 -13.50 4.17 -44.02
N ALA A 678 -14.43 3.45 -43.38
CA ALA A 678 -15.14 2.34 -44.00
C ALA A 678 -15.95 2.78 -45.23
N GLY A 679 -15.82 2.04 -46.33
CA GLY A 679 -16.62 2.25 -47.55
C GLY A 679 -15.97 3.13 -48.63
N ARG A 680 -14.72 3.60 -48.42
CA ARG A 680 -13.95 4.26 -49.49
C ARG A 680 -13.53 3.22 -50.56
N PRO A 681 -13.86 3.42 -51.85
CA PRO A 681 -13.59 2.45 -52.91
C PRO A 681 -12.08 2.24 -53.19
N ASP A 682 -11.25 3.20 -52.77
CA ASP A 682 -9.79 3.26 -52.94
C ASP A 682 -9.01 2.84 -51.69
N ALA A 683 -9.69 2.37 -50.63
CA ALA A 683 -9.06 1.83 -49.43
C ALA A 683 -8.87 0.30 -49.50
N LEU A 684 -7.86 -0.20 -48.78
CA LEU A 684 -7.64 -1.62 -48.52
C LEU A 684 -8.51 -2.07 -47.34
N ASP A 685 -9.39 -3.05 -47.56
CA ASP A 685 -10.15 -3.71 -46.48
C ASP A 685 -9.27 -4.79 -45.83
N MET A 686 -8.91 -4.59 -44.57
CA MET A 686 -8.06 -5.47 -43.79
C MET A 686 -8.84 -6.12 -42.64
N ALA A 687 -9.03 -7.43 -42.75
CA ALA A 687 -9.66 -8.25 -41.72
C ALA A 687 -8.61 -8.75 -40.72
N LEU A 688 -8.64 -8.22 -39.50
CA LEU A 688 -7.81 -8.68 -38.39
C LEU A 688 -8.53 -9.80 -37.65
N ILE A 689 -8.01 -11.03 -37.74
CA ILE A 689 -8.58 -12.17 -37.04
C ILE A 689 -8.27 -12.07 -35.54
N VAL A 690 -9.30 -11.94 -34.71
CA VAL A 690 -9.16 -11.77 -33.26
C VAL A 690 -9.80 -12.95 -32.53
N LEU A 691 -8.96 -13.80 -31.96
CA LEU A 691 -9.33 -14.99 -31.19
C LEU A 691 -9.13 -14.76 -29.69
N ASP A 692 -9.72 -15.63 -28.87
CA ASP A 692 -9.44 -15.68 -27.43
C ASP A 692 -7.93 -15.84 -27.19
N HIS A 693 -7.36 -15.00 -26.33
CA HIS A 693 -5.92 -14.97 -26.01
C HIS A 693 -4.98 -14.53 -27.15
N THR A 694 -5.48 -13.79 -28.14
CA THR A 694 -4.62 -13.11 -29.12
C THR A 694 -3.62 -12.19 -28.40
N ALA A 695 -2.36 -12.21 -28.81
CA ALA A 695 -1.27 -11.45 -28.20
C ALA A 695 -0.62 -10.49 -29.21
N ASN A 696 -0.04 -9.41 -28.70
CA ASN A 696 0.68 -8.39 -29.45
C ASN A 696 -0.14 -7.75 -30.58
N LEU A 697 -1.43 -7.54 -30.34
CA LEU A 697 -2.32 -6.82 -31.26
C LEU A 697 -1.83 -5.39 -31.54
N THR A 698 -1.05 -4.82 -30.64
CA THR A 698 -0.43 -3.51 -30.78
C THR A 698 0.47 -3.39 -32.02
N ASP A 699 0.99 -4.49 -32.58
CA ASP A 699 1.76 -4.47 -33.83
C ASP A 699 0.93 -3.99 -35.03
N MET A 700 -0.40 -4.06 -34.95
CA MET A 700 -1.30 -3.61 -36.01
C MET A 700 -1.72 -2.14 -35.85
N ALA A 701 -1.43 -1.50 -34.71
CA ALA A 701 -1.81 -0.12 -34.43
C ALA A 701 -1.30 0.90 -35.48
N PRO A 702 -0.08 0.77 -36.04
CA PRO A 702 0.39 1.68 -37.08
C PRO A 702 -0.46 1.70 -38.35
N LEU A 703 -1.28 0.67 -38.61
CA LEU A 703 -2.19 0.66 -39.77
C LEU A 703 -3.33 1.65 -39.62
N CYS A 704 -3.67 2.06 -38.40
CA CYS A 704 -4.78 2.98 -38.14
C CYS A 704 -4.50 4.43 -38.57
N VAL A 705 -3.23 4.81 -38.74
CA VAL A 705 -2.90 6.17 -39.23
C VAL A 705 -3.00 6.29 -40.75
N GLU A 706 -3.05 5.18 -41.49
CA GLU A 706 -3.06 5.18 -42.96
C GLU A 706 -4.47 5.45 -43.49
N ASP A 707 -4.65 6.56 -44.20
CA ASP A 707 -5.96 7.03 -44.70
C ASP A 707 -6.61 6.09 -45.73
N ASP A 708 -5.79 5.24 -46.35
CA ASP A 708 -6.18 4.28 -47.37
C ASP A 708 -6.33 2.85 -46.83
N VAL A 709 -6.41 2.67 -45.52
CA VAL A 709 -6.60 1.38 -44.86
C VAL A 709 -7.88 1.39 -44.01
N THR A 710 -8.71 0.36 -44.17
CA THR A 710 -9.79 0.04 -43.25
C THR A 710 -9.40 -1.20 -42.46
N LEU A 711 -9.10 -1.04 -41.17
CA LEU A 711 -8.80 -2.16 -40.27
C LEU A 711 -10.05 -2.52 -39.47
N ARG A 712 -10.52 -3.78 -39.59
CA ARG A 712 -11.67 -4.27 -38.83
C ARG A 712 -11.37 -5.59 -38.11
N PRO A 713 -11.73 -5.72 -36.83
CA PRO A 713 -11.62 -7.00 -36.13
C PRO A 713 -12.68 -7.98 -36.65
N VAL A 714 -12.29 -9.24 -36.80
CA VAL A 714 -13.15 -10.36 -37.21
C VAL A 714 -13.06 -11.43 -36.13
N HIS A 715 -14.20 -11.69 -35.50
CA HIS A 715 -14.31 -12.67 -34.42
C HIS A 715 -14.95 -13.98 -34.88
N LYS A 716 -15.76 -13.95 -35.95
CA LYS A 716 -16.43 -15.13 -36.50
C LYS A 716 -16.35 -15.15 -38.02
N ALA A 717 -16.56 -16.33 -38.62
CA ALA A 717 -16.58 -16.49 -40.08
C ALA A 717 -17.64 -15.66 -40.81
N GLU A 718 -18.76 -15.36 -40.15
CA GLU A 718 -19.81 -14.50 -40.71
C GLU A 718 -19.34 -13.04 -40.87
N ASP A 719 -18.42 -12.59 -40.02
CA ASP A 719 -17.88 -11.23 -40.04
C ASP A 719 -16.76 -11.06 -41.09
N LEU A 720 -16.23 -12.16 -41.65
CA LEU A 720 -15.05 -12.08 -42.52
C LEU A 720 -15.34 -11.31 -43.81
N GLY A 721 -16.48 -11.51 -44.46
CA GLY A 721 -16.79 -10.87 -45.74
C GLY A 721 -15.81 -11.22 -46.86
N ASN A 722 -15.46 -10.23 -47.70
CA ASN A 722 -14.46 -10.36 -48.78
C ASN A 722 -13.37 -9.29 -48.63
N PRO A 723 -12.47 -9.41 -47.63
CA PRO A 723 -11.41 -8.43 -47.42
C PRO A 723 -10.37 -8.51 -48.54
N ASP A 724 -9.53 -7.48 -48.66
CA ASP A 724 -8.35 -7.53 -49.53
C ASP A 724 -7.19 -8.25 -48.82
N VAL A 725 -7.07 -8.02 -47.50
CA VAL A 725 -5.99 -8.55 -46.66
C VAL A 725 -6.57 -9.23 -45.44
N ILE A 726 -6.09 -10.44 -45.14
CA ILE A 726 -6.35 -11.12 -43.86
C ILE A 726 -5.09 -11.04 -43.00
N LEU A 727 -5.23 -10.51 -41.79
CA LEU A 727 -4.16 -10.41 -40.79
C LEU A 727 -4.37 -11.49 -39.72
N LEU A 728 -3.36 -12.34 -39.53
CA LEU A 728 -3.28 -13.38 -38.52
C LEU A 728 -2.25 -12.96 -37.45
N PRO A 729 -2.69 -12.38 -36.31
CA PRO A 729 -1.79 -11.95 -35.25
C PRO A 729 -1.18 -13.15 -34.49
N GLY A 730 -0.27 -12.85 -33.57
CA GLY A 730 0.30 -13.87 -32.68
C GLY A 730 -0.75 -14.45 -31.73
N SER A 731 -0.67 -15.74 -31.47
CA SER A 731 -1.44 -16.42 -30.41
C SER A 731 -0.48 -17.00 -29.38
N ARG A 732 -0.91 -17.05 -28.12
CA ARG A 732 -0.17 -17.76 -27.07
C ARG A 732 -0.27 -19.29 -27.19
N SER A 733 -1.29 -19.78 -27.88
CA SER A 733 -1.44 -21.19 -28.23
C SER A 733 -1.85 -21.27 -29.68
N VAL A 734 -0.89 -21.58 -30.56
CA VAL A 734 -1.19 -21.74 -31.99
C VAL A 734 -2.10 -22.93 -32.21
N ALA A 735 -1.98 -23.96 -31.36
CA ALA A 735 -2.84 -25.12 -31.35
C ALA A 735 -4.31 -24.80 -31.10
N ALA A 736 -4.59 -24.03 -30.05
CA ALA A 736 -5.95 -23.62 -29.71
C ALA A 736 -6.52 -22.70 -30.80
N ALA A 737 -5.71 -21.76 -31.30
CA ALA A 737 -6.09 -20.87 -32.40
C ALA A 737 -6.44 -21.65 -33.68
N ALA A 738 -5.63 -22.63 -34.07
CA ALA A 738 -5.89 -23.48 -35.24
C ALA A 738 -7.23 -24.22 -35.12
N ARG A 739 -7.49 -24.82 -33.95
CA ARG A 739 -8.74 -25.55 -33.68
C ARG A 739 -9.94 -24.60 -33.72
N ARG A 740 -9.83 -23.43 -33.09
CA ARG A 740 -10.90 -22.43 -33.09
C ARG A 740 -11.26 -21.96 -34.50
N LEU A 741 -10.25 -21.69 -35.33
CA LEU A 741 -10.46 -21.31 -36.73
C LEU A 741 -11.11 -22.42 -37.55
N GLN A 742 -10.85 -23.69 -37.22
CA GLN A 742 -11.52 -24.82 -37.83
C GLN A 742 -12.99 -24.92 -37.38
N ASP A 743 -13.23 -24.84 -36.07
CA ASP A 743 -14.56 -24.91 -35.47
C ASP A 743 -15.49 -23.79 -35.96
N GLU A 744 -14.94 -22.59 -36.17
CA GLU A 744 -15.68 -21.43 -36.71
C GLU A 744 -15.74 -21.39 -38.23
N GLY A 745 -15.07 -22.31 -38.94
CA GLY A 745 -15.05 -22.35 -40.41
C GLY A 745 -14.14 -21.31 -41.09
N LEU A 746 -13.47 -20.45 -40.32
CA LEU A 746 -12.51 -19.45 -40.82
C LEU A 746 -11.31 -20.09 -41.53
N PHE A 747 -10.88 -21.28 -41.10
CA PHE A 747 -9.73 -22.00 -41.69
C PHE A 747 -9.90 -22.25 -43.20
N ALA A 748 -11.10 -22.67 -43.62
CA ALA A 748 -11.40 -22.91 -45.03
C ALA A 748 -11.50 -21.60 -45.83
N GLN A 749 -12.09 -20.56 -45.23
CA GLN A 749 -12.24 -19.25 -45.85
C GLN A 749 -10.90 -18.56 -46.09
N ILE A 750 -9.96 -18.61 -45.13
CA ILE A 750 -8.61 -18.07 -45.28
C ILE A 750 -7.86 -18.75 -46.44
N ARG A 751 -7.97 -20.08 -46.55
CA ARG A 751 -7.37 -20.82 -47.69
C ARG A 751 -8.01 -20.45 -49.02
N ALA A 752 -9.33 -20.25 -49.04
CA ALA A 752 -10.03 -19.82 -50.24
C ALA A 752 -9.63 -18.39 -50.65
N HIS A 753 -9.46 -17.48 -49.69
CA HIS A 753 -8.97 -16.12 -49.90
C HIS A 753 -7.59 -16.10 -50.55
N ALA A 754 -6.63 -16.84 -49.98
CA ALA A 754 -5.28 -16.96 -50.54
C ALA A 754 -5.28 -17.53 -51.96
N LYS A 755 -6.12 -18.55 -52.24
CA LYS A 755 -6.24 -19.15 -53.59
C LYS A 755 -6.81 -18.18 -54.63
N LYS A 756 -7.65 -17.22 -54.22
CA LYS A 756 -8.18 -16.17 -55.09
C LYS A 756 -7.18 -15.03 -55.33
N GLY A 757 -5.98 -15.11 -54.75
CA GLY A 757 -4.96 -14.05 -54.85
C GLY A 757 -5.11 -12.95 -53.79
N GLY A 758 -5.90 -13.18 -52.74
CA GLY A 758 -5.96 -12.26 -51.61
C GLY A 758 -4.70 -12.32 -50.73
N TRP A 759 -4.39 -11.23 -50.02
CA TRP A 759 -3.23 -11.18 -49.14
C TRP A 759 -3.51 -11.85 -47.79
N VAL A 760 -2.52 -12.58 -47.28
CA VAL A 760 -2.53 -13.15 -45.92
C VAL A 760 -1.22 -12.80 -45.23
N VAL A 761 -1.30 -12.10 -44.10
CA VAL A 761 -0.15 -11.69 -43.29
C VAL A 761 -0.21 -12.37 -41.94
N GLY A 762 0.80 -13.16 -41.60
CA GLY A 762 0.92 -13.87 -40.33
C GLY A 762 2.08 -13.37 -39.49
N LEU A 763 1.80 -12.99 -38.24
CA LEU A 763 2.81 -12.56 -37.27
C LEU A 763 2.98 -13.62 -36.18
N CYS A 764 4.22 -14.04 -35.92
CA CYS A 764 4.59 -15.02 -34.89
C CYS A 764 3.72 -16.28 -34.98
N GLY A 765 2.83 -16.55 -34.02
CA GLY A 765 1.89 -17.67 -34.07
C GLY A 765 1.03 -17.72 -35.35
N GLY A 766 0.71 -16.57 -35.94
CA GLY A 766 0.05 -16.47 -37.24
C GLY A 766 0.91 -17.01 -38.40
N MET A 767 2.23 -16.70 -38.41
CA MET A 767 3.17 -17.30 -39.38
C MET A 767 3.26 -18.82 -39.19
N GLN A 768 3.30 -19.28 -37.94
CA GLN A 768 3.34 -20.71 -37.62
C GLN A 768 2.10 -21.44 -38.13
N LEU A 769 0.92 -20.83 -37.99
CA LEU A 769 -0.33 -21.34 -38.50
C LEU A 769 -0.39 -21.37 -40.04
N MET A 770 0.25 -20.41 -40.71
CA MET A 770 0.34 -20.38 -42.18
C MET A 770 1.20 -21.51 -42.77
N GLY A 771 2.02 -22.17 -41.95
CA GLY A 771 2.86 -23.30 -42.35
C GLY A 771 2.07 -24.56 -42.77
N GLU A 772 2.80 -25.61 -43.14
CA GLU A 772 2.25 -26.92 -43.49
C GLU A 772 1.90 -27.73 -42.24
N ARG A 773 2.75 -27.65 -41.21
CA ARG A 773 2.62 -28.43 -39.97
C ARG A 773 3.19 -27.67 -38.78
N LEU A 774 2.57 -27.86 -37.61
CA LEU A 774 3.10 -27.49 -36.31
C LEU A 774 3.20 -28.73 -35.42
N SER A 775 4.36 -28.96 -34.83
CA SER A 775 4.64 -30.08 -33.93
C SER A 775 5.01 -29.54 -32.54
N ASP A 776 4.32 -30.00 -31.50
CA ASP A 776 4.60 -29.70 -30.09
C ASP A 776 4.96 -30.99 -29.32
N PRO A 777 6.15 -31.58 -29.59
CA PRO A 777 6.55 -32.86 -28.98
C PRO A 777 6.78 -32.78 -27.46
N LEU A 778 6.98 -31.57 -26.94
CA LEU A 778 7.26 -31.31 -25.53
C LEU A 778 6.03 -30.78 -24.79
N HIS A 779 4.88 -30.65 -25.45
CA HIS A 779 3.65 -30.10 -24.89
C HIS A 779 3.83 -28.72 -24.24
N VAL A 780 4.63 -27.86 -24.88
CA VAL A 780 4.97 -26.51 -24.39
C VAL A 780 3.74 -25.60 -24.38
N GLU A 781 2.89 -25.68 -25.41
CA GLU A 781 1.69 -24.87 -25.53
C GLU A 781 0.39 -25.69 -25.48
N SER A 782 0.43 -26.97 -25.86
CA SER A 782 -0.78 -27.79 -25.90
C SER A 782 -0.55 -29.29 -25.65
N ALA A 783 -1.61 -29.97 -25.21
CA ALA A 783 -1.62 -31.44 -25.13
C ALA A 783 -1.59 -32.15 -26.50
N THR A 784 -1.70 -31.40 -27.62
CA THR A 784 -1.72 -31.98 -28.97
C THR A 784 -0.31 -31.96 -29.55
N THR A 785 0.20 -33.13 -29.94
CA THR A 785 1.57 -33.27 -30.46
C THR A 785 1.73 -32.71 -31.88
N ASP A 786 0.71 -32.80 -32.74
CA ASP A 786 0.81 -32.40 -34.13
C ASP A 786 -0.49 -31.77 -34.64
N ILE A 787 -0.35 -30.68 -35.38
CA ILE A 787 -1.46 -29.90 -35.93
C ILE A 787 -1.14 -29.51 -37.37
N ALA A 788 -2.11 -29.71 -38.26
CA ALA A 788 -2.02 -29.27 -39.64
C ALA A 788 -2.19 -27.74 -39.71
N GLY A 789 -1.26 -27.05 -40.37
CA GLY A 789 -1.37 -25.63 -40.66
C GLY A 789 -2.20 -25.35 -41.92
N LEU A 790 -2.35 -24.08 -42.28
CA LEU A 790 -3.12 -23.64 -43.45
C LEU A 790 -2.48 -24.10 -44.79
N GLY A 791 -1.18 -24.45 -44.76
CA GLY A 791 -0.40 -24.88 -45.92
C GLY A 791 -0.16 -23.75 -46.94
N LEU A 792 -0.07 -22.51 -46.47
CA LEU A 792 0.17 -21.31 -47.31
C LEU A 792 1.65 -21.04 -47.51
N LEU A 793 2.48 -21.41 -46.53
CA LEU A 793 3.94 -21.26 -46.54
C LEU A 793 4.61 -22.63 -46.38
N PRO A 794 5.73 -22.90 -47.06
CA PRO A 794 6.48 -24.16 -46.96
C PRO A 794 7.29 -24.23 -45.67
N LEU A 795 6.59 -24.22 -44.53
CA LEU A 795 7.18 -24.14 -43.20
C LEU A 795 6.67 -25.28 -42.33
N HIS A 796 7.59 -25.96 -41.65
CA HIS A 796 7.29 -26.83 -40.53
C HIS A 796 7.79 -26.16 -39.25
N THR A 797 6.88 -25.93 -38.32
CA THR A 797 7.19 -25.37 -37.00
C THR A 797 7.32 -26.49 -35.99
N THR A 798 8.40 -26.51 -35.22
CA THR A 798 8.57 -27.38 -34.05
C THR A 798 8.68 -26.53 -32.80
N MET A 799 7.82 -26.79 -31.81
CA MET A 799 7.90 -26.15 -30.50
C MET A 799 9.09 -26.73 -29.72
N GLU A 800 9.91 -25.85 -29.18
CA GLU A 800 11.13 -26.20 -28.44
C GLU A 800 11.05 -25.63 -27.02
N GLU A 801 11.88 -26.15 -26.11
CA GLU A 801 11.99 -25.64 -24.75
C GLU A 801 12.66 -24.25 -24.75
N GLY A 802 12.07 -23.31 -24.02
CA GLY A 802 12.55 -21.94 -23.94
C GLY A 802 11.94 -21.00 -24.99
N LYS A 803 12.24 -19.71 -24.83
CA LYS A 803 11.69 -18.64 -25.64
C LYS A 803 12.82 -17.89 -26.33
N ARG A 804 12.66 -17.57 -27.62
CA ARG A 804 13.60 -16.71 -28.33
C ARG A 804 13.23 -15.26 -28.09
N LEU A 805 14.15 -14.52 -27.47
CA LEU A 805 14.06 -13.08 -27.22
C LEU A 805 15.27 -12.41 -27.87
N ARG A 806 15.06 -11.63 -28.94
CA ARG A 806 16.15 -10.91 -29.60
C ARG A 806 15.67 -9.57 -30.13
N TYR A 807 16.37 -8.49 -29.78
CA TYR A 807 16.22 -7.21 -30.46
C TYR A 807 17.07 -7.20 -31.74
N ARG A 808 16.59 -6.53 -32.79
CA ARG A 808 17.18 -6.53 -34.13
C ARG A 808 17.16 -5.12 -34.71
N GLU A 809 18.33 -4.51 -34.86
CA GLU A 809 18.47 -3.17 -35.45
C GLU A 809 18.46 -3.18 -36.99
N HIS A 810 18.83 -4.30 -37.61
CA HIS A 810 18.99 -4.39 -39.06
C HIS A 810 18.38 -5.69 -39.59
N ILE A 811 17.18 -5.58 -40.17
CA ILE A 811 16.47 -6.66 -40.82
C ILE A 811 16.28 -6.33 -42.30
N ALA A 812 16.92 -7.09 -43.17
CA ALA A 812 16.66 -7.03 -44.61
C ALA A 812 15.27 -7.63 -44.89
N SER A 813 14.42 -6.87 -45.58
CA SER A 813 13.06 -7.29 -45.89
C SER A 813 12.92 -7.81 -47.33
N PRO A 814 12.00 -8.74 -47.61
CA PRO A 814 11.73 -9.24 -48.96
C PRO A 814 10.96 -8.24 -49.84
N CYS A 815 10.78 -7.00 -49.36
CA CYS A 815 10.19 -5.90 -50.11
C CYS A 815 11.23 -5.05 -50.86
N GLY A 816 12.52 -5.34 -50.74
CA GLY A 816 13.59 -4.59 -51.44
C GLY A 816 13.84 -3.19 -50.88
N LEU A 817 13.61 -3.01 -49.57
CA LEU A 817 13.68 -1.72 -48.87
C LEU A 817 14.88 -1.66 -47.91
N PRO A 818 15.24 -0.47 -47.39
CA PRO A 818 16.24 -0.34 -46.33
C PRO A 818 15.97 -1.26 -45.14
N ALA A 819 17.03 -1.62 -44.42
CA ALA A 819 16.93 -2.51 -43.27
C ALA A 819 16.01 -1.93 -42.20
N CYS A 820 15.09 -2.75 -41.70
CA CYS A 820 14.09 -2.38 -40.70
C CYS A 820 14.56 -2.77 -39.30
N GLN A 821 13.97 -2.13 -38.28
CA GLN A 821 14.14 -2.52 -36.89
C GLN A 821 12.97 -3.38 -36.41
N GLY A 822 13.21 -4.23 -35.42
CA GLY A 822 12.16 -5.04 -34.80
C GLY A 822 12.71 -5.98 -33.73
N TYR A 823 11.89 -6.92 -33.29
CA TYR A 823 12.31 -7.91 -32.31
C TYR A 823 11.61 -9.27 -32.47
N GLU A 824 12.27 -10.32 -31.99
CA GLU A 824 11.76 -11.69 -31.94
C GLU A 824 11.28 -12.00 -30.52
N ILE A 825 10.03 -12.45 -30.39
CA ILE A 825 9.44 -12.89 -29.11
C ILE A 825 8.54 -14.12 -29.31
N HIS A 826 9.14 -15.31 -29.49
CA HIS A 826 8.37 -16.50 -29.87
C HIS A 826 8.90 -17.79 -29.26
N HIS A 827 8.03 -18.79 -29.21
CA HIS A 827 8.37 -20.18 -28.95
C HIS A 827 8.44 -20.95 -30.27
N GLY A 828 9.27 -21.99 -30.30
CA GLY A 828 9.45 -22.85 -31.46
C GLY A 828 10.26 -22.26 -32.61
N ARG A 829 10.63 -23.12 -33.56
CA ARG A 829 11.41 -22.79 -34.76
C ARG A 829 10.67 -23.27 -36.00
N SER A 830 10.52 -22.37 -36.98
CA SER A 830 9.99 -22.72 -38.30
C SER A 830 11.12 -22.95 -39.28
N ARG A 831 11.12 -24.12 -39.92
CA ARG A 831 12.10 -24.50 -40.94
C ARG A 831 11.44 -24.70 -42.28
N LEU A 832 12.17 -24.36 -43.34
CA LEU A 832 11.71 -24.51 -44.72
C LEU A 832 11.58 -26.00 -45.09
N THR A 833 10.45 -26.39 -45.69
CA THR A 833 10.23 -27.78 -46.15
C THR A 833 10.72 -28.02 -47.59
N ARG A 834 10.83 -26.95 -48.38
CA ARG A 834 11.34 -26.97 -49.77
C ARG A 834 12.15 -25.71 -50.08
N PRO A 835 12.94 -25.69 -51.18
CA PRO A 835 13.72 -24.52 -51.54
C PRO A 835 12.84 -23.29 -51.83
N VAL A 836 13.30 -22.12 -51.41
CA VAL A 836 12.69 -20.81 -51.70
C VAL A 836 13.77 -19.81 -52.12
N ASP A 837 13.37 -18.82 -52.91
CA ASP A 837 14.28 -17.73 -53.30
C ASP A 837 14.72 -16.95 -52.05
N ARG A 838 16.00 -16.60 -51.98
CA ARG A 838 16.56 -15.77 -50.90
C ARG A 838 15.95 -14.38 -50.87
N ALA A 839 15.60 -13.83 -52.03
CA ALA A 839 14.94 -12.52 -52.11
C ALA A 839 13.56 -12.50 -51.43
N ALA A 840 12.95 -13.67 -51.21
CA ALA A 840 11.68 -13.81 -50.52
C ALA A 840 11.81 -13.89 -48.98
N LEU A 841 13.03 -13.98 -48.43
CA LEU A 841 13.27 -14.17 -47.00
C LEU A 841 13.60 -12.87 -46.27
N PHE A 842 13.27 -12.82 -44.98
CA PHE A 842 13.83 -11.84 -44.07
C PHE A 842 15.26 -12.24 -43.68
N GLY A 843 16.20 -11.30 -43.74
CA GLY A 843 17.62 -11.52 -43.45
C GLY A 843 18.13 -10.68 -42.28
N THR A 844 19.12 -11.17 -41.51
CA THR A 844 19.65 -10.49 -40.31
C THR A 844 21.15 -10.17 -40.39
N GLY A 845 21.67 -9.85 -41.57
CA GLY A 845 23.12 -9.66 -41.76
C GLY A 845 23.92 -10.96 -41.96
N ALA A 846 25.24 -10.83 -42.06
CA ALA A 846 26.17 -11.75 -42.75
C ALA A 846 26.21 -13.23 -42.31
N GLU A 847 25.60 -13.63 -41.20
CA GLU A 847 25.69 -15.00 -40.67
C GLU A 847 24.74 -16.01 -41.33
N ALA A 848 23.77 -15.59 -42.17
CA ALA A 848 22.78 -16.49 -42.78
C ALA A 848 22.95 -16.75 -44.29
N ALA A 849 23.88 -16.07 -44.97
CA ALA A 849 23.83 -15.93 -46.42
C ALA A 849 24.12 -17.20 -47.23
N ALA A 850 24.91 -18.16 -46.72
CA ALA A 850 25.35 -19.31 -47.52
C ALA A 850 24.30 -20.44 -47.63
N GLU A 851 23.46 -20.63 -46.61
CA GLU A 851 22.46 -21.70 -46.56
C GLU A 851 21.00 -21.21 -46.67
N ALA A 852 20.75 -19.91 -46.54
CA ALA A 852 19.40 -19.33 -46.66
C ALA A 852 18.65 -19.81 -47.92
N GLY A 853 17.38 -20.17 -47.75
CA GLY A 853 16.51 -20.65 -48.81
C GLY A 853 16.59 -22.15 -49.07
N ARG A 854 17.47 -22.90 -48.39
CA ARG A 854 17.52 -24.38 -48.47
C ARG A 854 16.52 -25.04 -47.52
N PRO A 855 16.00 -26.25 -47.85
CA PRO A 855 15.20 -27.04 -46.92
C PRO A 855 15.95 -27.29 -45.61
N GLY A 856 15.22 -27.28 -44.49
CA GLY A 856 15.76 -27.50 -43.15
C GLY A 856 16.39 -26.26 -42.49
N THR A 857 16.50 -25.13 -43.19
CA THR A 857 17.01 -23.89 -42.61
C THR A 857 15.93 -23.11 -41.86
N ASP A 858 16.34 -22.43 -40.79
CA ASP A 858 15.44 -21.60 -39.98
C ASP A 858 14.95 -20.39 -40.77
N CYS A 859 13.67 -20.07 -40.61
CA CYS A 859 13.02 -18.97 -41.29
C CYS A 859 12.59 -17.91 -40.28
N LEU A 860 13.19 -16.71 -40.35
CA LEU A 860 12.75 -15.54 -39.59
C LEU A 860 11.44 -14.97 -40.14
N GLY A 861 11.30 -15.01 -41.46
CA GLY A 861 10.11 -14.59 -42.17
C GLY A 861 10.24 -14.86 -43.66
N LEU A 862 9.12 -14.96 -44.35
CA LEU A 862 8.99 -15.33 -45.75
C LEU A 862 7.82 -14.59 -46.41
N LEU A 863 8.07 -14.03 -47.59
CA LEU A 863 7.05 -13.51 -48.49
C LEU A 863 6.96 -14.38 -49.74
N LEU A 864 5.94 -15.24 -49.84
CA LEU A 864 5.73 -16.10 -51.00
C LEU A 864 4.39 -15.77 -51.66
N GLY A 865 4.43 -15.21 -52.87
CA GLY A 865 3.22 -14.70 -53.53
C GLY A 865 2.62 -13.55 -52.72
N HIS A 866 1.35 -13.67 -52.33
CA HIS A 866 0.64 -12.71 -51.46
C HIS A 866 0.55 -13.18 -49.99
N CYS A 867 1.40 -14.15 -49.60
CA CYS A 867 1.47 -14.68 -48.23
C CYS A 867 2.76 -14.19 -47.55
N LEU A 868 2.62 -13.35 -46.53
CA LEU A 868 3.73 -12.81 -45.72
C LEU A 868 3.67 -13.42 -44.31
N GLY A 869 4.66 -14.21 -43.92
CA GLY A 869 4.80 -14.70 -42.54
C GLY A 869 6.09 -14.17 -41.90
N THR A 870 6.05 -13.67 -40.66
CA THR A 870 7.28 -13.25 -39.96
C THR A 870 7.21 -13.44 -38.44
N TYR A 871 8.35 -13.67 -37.79
CA TYR A 871 8.53 -13.61 -36.34
C TYR A 871 8.92 -12.22 -35.82
N VAL A 872 9.17 -11.28 -36.72
CA VAL A 872 9.62 -9.93 -36.38
C VAL A 872 8.42 -9.06 -35.98
N HIS A 873 8.33 -8.76 -34.70
CA HIS A 873 7.44 -7.74 -34.13
C HIS A 873 8.04 -6.33 -34.29
N GLY A 874 7.19 -5.29 -34.25
CA GLY A 874 7.55 -3.89 -34.51
C GLY A 874 7.81 -3.57 -35.98
N LEU A 875 7.59 -4.52 -36.89
CA LEU A 875 7.90 -4.33 -38.31
C LEU A 875 7.05 -3.23 -38.95
N LEU A 876 5.77 -3.15 -38.60
CA LEU A 876 4.86 -2.10 -39.08
C LEU A 876 5.11 -0.74 -38.42
N ASP A 877 5.92 -0.65 -37.36
CA ASP A 877 6.34 0.63 -36.78
C ASP A 877 7.32 1.37 -37.73
N ASN A 878 7.94 0.65 -38.67
CA ASN A 878 8.85 1.22 -39.66
C ASN A 878 8.04 1.81 -40.84
N ASP A 879 7.88 3.14 -40.88
CA ASP A 879 6.99 3.84 -41.81
C ASP A 879 7.25 3.51 -43.30
N VAL A 880 8.52 3.50 -43.71
CA VAL A 880 8.90 3.20 -45.10
C VAL A 880 8.53 1.77 -45.47
N PHE A 881 8.73 0.82 -44.55
CA PHE A 881 8.37 -0.58 -44.78
C PHE A 881 6.86 -0.75 -44.85
N ARG A 882 6.13 -0.16 -43.88
CA ARG A 882 4.66 -0.21 -43.82
C ARG A 882 4.06 0.32 -45.12
N ARG A 883 4.45 1.52 -45.56
CA ARG A 883 3.90 2.13 -46.78
C ARG A 883 4.18 1.30 -48.03
N ALA A 884 5.40 0.81 -48.18
CA ALA A 884 5.76 0.00 -49.35
C ALA A 884 5.06 -1.38 -49.37
N LEU A 885 4.83 -1.99 -48.20
CA LEU A 885 4.01 -3.20 -48.10
C LEU A 885 2.57 -2.92 -48.53
N LEU A 886 1.98 -1.83 -48.05
CA LEU A 886 0.62 -1.41 -48.42
C LEU A 886 0.51 -1.11 -49.91
N ASP A 887 1.45 -0.38 -50.49
CA ASP A 887 1.45 -0.06 -51.93
C ASP A 887 1.59 -1.32 -52.80
N ARG A 888 2.32 -2.34 -52.33
CA ARG A 888 2.37 -3.65 -52.99
C ARG A 888 1.03 -4.38 -52.92
N MET A 889 0.31 -4.26 -51.80
CA MET A 889 -1.06 -4.80 -51.67
C MET A 889 -2.03 -4.05 -52.59
N ARG A 890 -1.95 -2.71 -52.67
CA ARG A 890 -2.75 -1.87 -53.57
C ARG A 890 -2.56 -2.25 -55.03
N ALA A 891 -1.31 -2.37 -55.47
CA ALA A 891 -0.98 -2.76 -56.84
C ALA A 891 -1.60 -4.11 -57.22
N SER A 892 -1.65 -5.08 -56.29
CA SER A 892 -2.29 -6.38 -56.54
C SER A 892 -3.81 -6.31 -56.73
N LYS A 893 -4.46 -5.26 -56.20
CA LYS A 893 -5.89 -4.94 -56.38
C LYS A 893 -6.15 -4.07 -57.63
N GLY A 894 -5.09 -3.63 -58.32
CA GLY A 894 -5.19 -2.67 -59.42
C GLY A 894 -5.41 -1.23 -58.96
N LEU A 895 -5.08 -0.90 -57.71
CA LEU A 895 -5.08 0.47 -57.19
C LEU A 895 -3.70 1.10 -57.37
N ASP A 896 -3.68 2.41 -57.65
CA ASP A 896 -2.43 3.18 -57.72
C ASP A 896 -1.72 3.22 -56.35
N PRO A 897 -0.39 3.11 -56.30
CA PRO A 897 0.40 3.35 -55.08
C PRO A 897 0.12 4.74 -54.50
N VAL A 898 0.07 4.86 -53.18
CA VAL A 898 -0.04 6.17 -52.52
C VAL A 898 1.31 6.91 -52.57
N GLY A 899 2.42 6.19 -52.41
CA GLY A 899 3.80 6.71 -52.52
C GLY A 899 4.22 7.69 -51.41
N THR A 900 3.28 8.21 -50.61
CA THR A 900 3.54 9.13 -49.50
C THR A 900 3.62 8.37 -48.19
N VAL A 901 4.70 8.56 -47.44
CA VAL A 901 4.92 7.90 -46.15
C VAL A 901 4.20 8.67 -45.04
N THR A 902 3.20 8.05 -44.42
CA THR A 902 2.52 8.58 -43.22
C THR A 902 3.35 8.21 -41.99
N PRO A 903 3.76 9.15 -41.12
CA PRO A 903 4.58 8.82 -39.95
C PRO A 903 3.75 8.22 -38.81
N TRP A 904 4.23 7.13 -38.21
CA TRP A 904 3.72 6.59 -36.94
C TRP A 904 4.47 7.24 -35.78
N ASP A 905 4.14 8.51 -35.53
CA ASP A 905 4.85 9.35 -34.57
C ASP A 905 4.28 9.22 -33.14
N VAL A 906 4.76 8.20 -32.43
CA VAL A 906 4.43 7.96 -31.02
C VAL A 906 4.92 9.12 -30.13
N ASP A 907 6.04 9.76 -30.46
CA ASP A 907 6.57 10.88 -29.68
C ASP A 907 5.66 12.11 -29.78
N ALA A 908 5.18 12.45 -30.97
CA ALA A 908 4.19 13.52 -31.14
C ALA A 908 2.87 13.19 -30.44
N ALA A 909 2.45 11.93 -30.41
CA ALA A 909 1.26 11.51 -29.65
C ALA A 909 1.46 11.67 -28.13
N LEU A 910 2.65 11.33 -27.62
CA LEU A 910 3.05 11.54 -26.24
C LEU A 910 3.12 13.05 -25.90
N ASP A 911 3.60 13.89 -26.82
CA ASP A 911 3.61 15.34 -26.66
C ASP A 911 2.19 15.91 -26.55
N ARG A 912 1.28 15.52 -27.44
CA ARG A 912 -0.14 15.93 -27.37
C ARG A 912 -0.81 15.48 -26.08
N LEU A 913 -0.55 14.26 -25.64
CA LEU A 913 -1.04 13.75 -24.36
C LEU A 913 -0.48 14.56 -23.18
N ALA A 914 0.83 14.82 -23.18
CA ALA A 914 1.50 15.60 -22.16
C ALA A 914 0.92 17.01 -22.06
N ASP A 915 0.73 17.71 -23.19
CA ASP A 915 0.16 19.04 -23.22
C ASP A 915 -1.27 19.06 -22.70
N ARG A 916 -2.10 18.11 -23.15
CA ARG A 916 -3.50 18.04 -22.72
C ARG A 916 -3.64 17.74 -21.23
N VAL A 917 -2.79 16.87 -20.69
CA VAL A 917 -2.77 16.55 -19.26
C VAL A 917 -2.18 17.73 -18.47
N ARG A 918 -1.12 18.38 -18.96
CA ARG A 918 -0.50 19.56 -18.35
C ARG A 918 -1.49 20.71 -18.16
N GLU A 919 -2.36 20.96 -19.14
CA GLU A 919 -3.41 22.00 -19.05
C GLU A 919 -4.44 21.75 -17.93
N GLN A 920 -4.64 20.48 -17.55
CA GLN A 920 -5.73 20.06 -16.67
C GLN A 920 -5.26 19.66 -15.27
N LEU A 921 -3.94 19.66 -15.03
CA LEU A 921 -3.33 19.35 -13.75
C LEU A 921 -2.87 20.61 -13.02
N ASP A 922 -3.06 20.64 -11.70
CA ASP A 922 -2.34 21.56 -10.81
C ASP A 922 -0.89 21.08 -10.60
N LEU A 923 -0.09 21.21 -11.68
CA LEU A 923 1.35 20.89 -11.64
C LEU A 923 2.13 21.69 -10.59
N PRO A 924 1.84 22.99 -10.33
CA PRO A 924 2.47 23.72 -9.23
C PRO A 924 2.26 23.03 -7.88
N ALA A 925 1.05 22.57 -7.56
CA ALA A 925 0.79 21.82 -6.33
C ALA A 925 1.53 20.48 -6.31
N ILE A 926 1.50 19.72 -7.40
CA ILE A 926 2.22 18.45 -7.52
C ILE A 926 3.73 18.65 -7.30
N ARG A 927 4.34 19.69 -7.91
CA ARG A 927 5.75 20.04 -7.72
C ARG A 927 6.09 20.39 -6.27
N ARG A 928 5.25 21.21 -5.61
CA ARG A 928 5.42 21.54 -4.18
C ARG A 928 5.40 20.28 -3.31
N MET A 929 4.47 19.36 -3.55
CA MET A 929 4.35 18.10 -2.80
C MET A 929 5.55 17.17 -2.98
N LEU A 930 6.21 17.24 -4.14
CA LEU A 930 7.47 16.54 -4.45
C LEU A 930 8.72 17.31 -4.00
N GLY A 931 8.59 18.55 -3.50
CA GLY A 931 9.71 19.41 -3.15
C GLY A 931 10.57 19.81 -4.36
N LEU A 932 9.95 20.00 -5.52
CA LEU A 932 10.57 20.50 -6.76
C LEU A 932 10.41 22.02 -6.86
N ALA A 933 11.39 22.71 -7.45
CA ALA A 933 11.32 24.14 -7.75
C ALA A 933 10.24 24.43 -8.82
N GLN A 934 9.74 25.67 -8.87
CA GLN A 934 8.76 26.05 -9.90
C GLN A 934 9.42 26.12 -11.28
N ALA A 935 8.64 25.83 -12.33
CA ALA A 935 9.11 25.97 -13.71
C ALA A 935 9.38 27.46 -13.98
N GLY A 936 10.65 27.82 -14.18
CA GLY A 936 11.11 29.21 -14.37
C GLY A 936 12.24 29.64 -13.42
N GLU A 937 12.43 28.99 -12.28
CA GLU A 937 13.56 29.27 -11.35
C GLU A 937 14.87 28.55 -11.74
N ARG A 938 14.82 27.68 -12.75
CA ARG A 938 15.97 26.92 -13.28
C ARG A 938 16.53 27.49 -14.60
N ALA A 939 16.07 28.67 -15.02
CA ALA A 939 16.57 29.35 -16.22
C ALA A 939 17.79 30.22 -15.88
#